data_AF-A0A076HR55-F1
#
_entry.id   AF-A0A076HR55-F1
#
_cell.length_a   1.000
_cell.length_b   1.000
_cell.length_c   1.000
_cell.angle_alpha   90.00
_cell.angle_beta   90.00
_cell.angle_gamma   90.00
#
_symmetry.space_group_name_H-M   'P 1'
#
loop_
_entity.id
_entity.type
_entity.pdbx_description
1 polymer ?
#
loop_
_entity_poly.entity_id
_entity_poly.type
_entity_poly.pdbx_seq_one_letter_code
_entity_poly.pdbx_strand_id
1 'polypeptide(L)'
;MLPYFTELLALALGGLLVCYGLGAALLRVADWQTEEPFFAVYVRLLTGIITITAAYALLRTGGVSVLLPAPVLLAGVMWSARRPAQGVIPLATHMPLGPALWLTSLLALAVFVGQYGLVYEPGAAYLQTPFQDEVYYSRLTLMLNHAGLETNSLEVVFPQFQTEQPYHYLEVWLNALLVWATGLPSVWVFFVSMATILITTVGVGFAAIYAHYGLRPGLAALLGLLSLTITGTVWPFLTQFLFVANGSLLSHMHLTLHPKLAPVYLSVLLAVLLLLRQRWMGVAAALALLPLLTVATAPAAAAGQVGLAFYLGLSRRLPWSRALALLGPLAAVSLYVGLFYALQPAAYQFASAGHTSALAAVLPASKELKTLLNIAIGSVLNYGIYYLGYALLVGLLWWQGPAKFRSAICPNWPLLAWSVSTLLGAVLMRTLGHHFLDGVQFFSNIMVPVSSAVLAAALSYTLREASVSRLAVAVLGLLSGALINAVTDGPTNTRFSATFLAEVGPVLRSLPARGGYLLGDEDYQNAYMTSSDSYTAGTYVSNFKNDYTLVSLSSLVPDSLNTDPRYARDSAQAALIKGRSTLFRLAKLRQMTGQPLSADSAALALVHRAGLQFICASRRARLPATLRPLVRRQYRDARSGEVLYVLHPLKPTAPLQVQ
;
A
#
# COMPACT_ATOMS: atom_id res chain seq x y z
N MET A 1 18.92 -2.44 -25.29
CA MET A 1 18.91 -1.17 -24.55
C MET A 1 17.97 -1.34 -23.38
N LEU A 2 18.35 -0.95 -22.15
CA LEU A 2 17.50 -1.08 -20.96
C LEU A 2 16.62 0.18 -20.84
N PRO A 3 15.29 0.10 -21.07
CA PRO A 3 14.43 1.29 -21.08
C PRO A 3 14.35 1.94 -19.69
N TYR A 4 14.59 3.27 -19.64
CA TYR A 4 14.54 4.10 -18.42
C TYR A 4 15.45 3.67 -17.26
N PHE A 5 16.38 2.72 -17.47
CA PHE A 5 17.15 2.12 -16.38
C PHE A 5 17.98 3.15 -15.62
N THR A 6 18.74 3.96 -16.34
CA THR A 6 19.64 4.96 -15.75
C THR A 6 18.86 6.08 -15.07
N GLU A 7 17.77 6.52 -15.68
CA GLU A 7 16.90 7.59 -15.15
C GLU A 7 16.19 7.15 -13.86
N LEU A 8 15.61 5.94 -13.85
CA LEU A 8 14.95 5.39 -12.67
C LEU A 8 15.95 5.08 -11.54
N LEU A 9 17.15 4.57 -11.88
CA LEU A 9 18.20 4.31 -10.89
C LEU A 9 18.69 5.62 -10.27
N ALA A 10 18.99 6.62 -11.10
CA ALA A 10 19.42 7.94 -10.64
C ALA A 10 18.37 8.60 -9.76
N LEU A 11 17.08 8.48 -10.12
CA LEU A 11 15.97 9.01 -9.32
C LEU A 11 15.87 8.32 -7.96
N ALA A 12 15.97 6.99 -7.90
CA ALA A 12 15.92 6.23 -6.66
C ALA A 12 17.11 6.57 -5.73
N LEU A 13 18.34 6.55 -6.24
CA LEU A 13 19.54 6.85 -5.47
C LEU A 13 19.61 8.32 -5.04
N GLY A 14 19.24 9.24 -5.94
CA GLY A 14 19.13 10.67 -5.65
C GLY A 14 18.07 10.95 -4.60
N GLY A 15 16.90 10.30 -4.68
CA GLY A 15 15.84 10.39 -3.69
C GLY A 15 16.28 9.91 -2.30
N LEU A 16 16.96 8.77 -2.21
CA LEU A 16 17.54 8.27 -0.96
C LEU A 16 18.57 9.24 -0.39
N LEU A 17 19.47 9.79 -1.22
CA LEU A 17 20.48 10.74 -0.78
C LEU A 17 19.86 12.04 -0.23
N VAL A 18 18.86 12.60 -0.93
CA VAL A 18 18.14 13.80 -0.49
C VAL A 18 17.41 13.55 0.83
N CYS A 19 16.67 12.44 0.94
CA CYS A 19 15.97 12.07 2.16
C CYS A 19 16.96 11.90 3.32
N TYR A 20 18.05 11.16 3.10
CA TYR A 20 19.08 10.98 4.11
C TYR A 20 19.70 12.30 4.58
N GLY A 21 20.07 13.18 3.64
CA GLY A 21 20.66 14.49 3.93
C GLY A 21 19.73 15.39 4.72
N LEU A 22 18.47 15.48 4.30
CA LEU A 22 17.43 16.24 5.01
C LEU A 22 17.21 15.71 6.43
N GLY A 23 17.01 14.40 6.59
CA GLY A 23 16.82 13.81 7.91
C GLY A 23 18.05 13.95 8.81
N ALA A 24 19.26 13.83 8.27
CA ALA A 24 20.50 14.06 9.01
C ALA A 24 20.61 15.51 9.51
N ALA A 25 20.23 16.49 8.68
CA ALA A 25 20.20 17.89 9.08
C ALA A 25 19.19 18.14 10.22
N LEU A 26 17.96 17.63 10.08
CA LEU A 26 16.91 17.78 11.09
C LEU A 26 17.28 17.11 12.41
N LEU A 27 17.84 15.90 12.37
CA LEU A 27 18.27 15.17 13.56
C LEU A 27 19.47 15.84 14.24
N ARG A 28 20.35 16.49 13.48
CA ARG A 28 21.44 17.31 14.03
C ARG A 28 20.90 18.54 14.75
N VAL A 29 19.94 19.26 14.16
CA VAL A 29 19.24 20.38 14.84
C VAL A 29 18.51 19.88 16.09
N ALA A 30 17.99 18.66 16.04
CA ALA A 30 17.34 18.04 17.18
C ALA A 30 18.32 17.50 18.25
N ASP A 31 19.64 17.69 18.11
CA ASP A 31 20.67 17.14 19.01
C ASP A 31 20.46 15.65 19.30
N TRP A 32 20.12 14.89 18.26
CA TRP A 32 19.84 13.47 18.41
C TRP A 32 21.14 12.67 18.44
N GLN A 33 21.38 11.97 19.55
CA GLN A 33 22.52 11.09 19.72
C GLN A 33 22.22 9.69 19.19
N THR A 34 23.05 9.21 18.27
CA THR A 34 22.85 7.92 17.60
C THR A 34 23.51 6.79 18.37
N GLU A 35 22.74 5.77 18.76
CA GLU A 35 23.24 4.60 19.48
C GLU A 35 23.83 3.53 18.54
N GLU A 36 23.20 3.26 17.40
CA GLU A 36 23.59 2.18 16.46
C GLU A 36 23.55 2.68 15.00
N PRO A 37 24.55 2.39 14.14
CA PRO A 37 24.64 2.93 12.79
C PRO A 37 23.45 2.66 11.87
N PHE A 38 22.91 1.43 11.79
CA PHE A 38 21.74 1.15 10.95
C PHE A 38 20.50 1.87 11.45
N PHE A 39 20.28 1.94 12.77
CA PHE A 39 19.21 2.72 13.37
C PHE A 39 19.35 4.21 13.05
N ALA A 40 20.58 4.75 13.05
CA ALA A 40 20.85 6.12 12.64
C ALA A 40 20.49 6.36 11.17
N VAL A 41 20.92 5.47 10.27
CA VAL A 41 20.59 5.56 8.84
C VAL A 41 19.08 5.45 8.63
N TYR A 42 18.43 4.50 9.30
CA TYR A 42 17.00 4.28 9.24
C TYR A 42 16.19 5.52 9.61
N VAL A 43 16.47 6.11 10.78
CA VAL A 43 15.74 7.29 11.26
C VAL A 43 16.04 8.50 10.38
N ARG A 44 17.27 8.68 9.87
CA ARG A 44 17.60 9.74 8.90
C ARG A 44 16.78 9.61 7.62
N LEU A 45 16.72 8.42 7.03
CA LEU A 45 15.90 8.19 5.83
C LEU A 45 14.42 8.42 6.12
N LEU A 46 13.89 7.84 7.19
CA LEU A 46 12.48 7.94 7.55
C LEU A 46 12.05 9.40 7.82
N THR A 47 12.84 10.14 8.59
CA THR A 47 12.60 11.57 8.85
C THR A 47 12.63 12.36 7.54
N GLY A 48 13.62 12.13 6.69
CA GLY A 48 13.69 12.77 5.37
C GLY A 48 12.47 12.50 4.50
N ILE A 49 12.08 11.23 4.36
CA ILE A 49 10.94 10.78 3.55
C ILE A 49 9.65 11.44 4.03
N ILE A 50 9.33 11.34 5.33
CA ILE A 50 8.08 11.90 5.86
C ILE A 50 8.10 13.42 5.74
N THR A 51 9.20 14.09 6.08
CA THR A 51 9.26 15.55 6.02
C THR A 51 9.14 16.07 4.59
N ILE A 52 9.87 15.52 3.62
CA ILE A 52 9.79 16.00 2.23
C ILE A 52 8.43 15.71 1.61
N THR A 53 7.85 14.55 1.92
CA THR A 53 6.53 14.14 1.41
C THR A 53 5.42 15.00 2.00
N ALA A 54 5.42 15.21 3.32
CA ALA A 54 4.44 16.07 3.99
C ALA A 54 4.58 17.54 3.57
N ALA A 55 5.81 18.05 3.41
CA ALA A 55 6.05 19.38 2.89
C ALA A 55 5.48 19.53 1.48
N TYR A 56 5.74 18.57 0.59
CA TYR A 56 5.17 18.59 -0.76
C TYR A 56 3.64 18.52 -0.75
N ALA A 57 3.05 17.64 0.04
CA ALA A 57 1.59 17.53 0.19
C ALA A 57 0.96 18.86 0.62
N LEU A 58 1.49 19.48 1.70
CA LEU A 58 1.01 20.76 2.21
C LEU A 58 1.16 21.90 1.19
N LEU A 59 2.25 21.91 0.42
CA LEU A 59 2.44 22.91 -0.63
C LEU A 59 1.40 22.75 -1.75
N ARG A 60 1.07 21.52 -2.16
CA ARG A 60 0.13 21.27 -3.25
C ARG A 60 -1.32 21.46 -2.84
N THR A 61 -1.65 21.19 -1.59
CA THR A 61 -3.03 21.32 -1.08
C THR A 61 -3.33 22.66 -0.40
N GLY A 62 -2.38 23.60 -0.38
CA GLY A 62 -2.56 24.87 0.32
C GLY A 62 -2.67 24.73 1.84
N GLY A 63 -2.06 23.69 2.42
CA GLY A 63 -2.03 23.41 3.85
C GLY A 63 -3.08 22.42 4.35
N VAL A 64 -3.99 21.95 3.48
CA VAL A 64 -5.04 20.98 3.82
C VAL A 64 -4.59 19.57 3.45
N SER A 65 -3.98 18.83 4.36
CA SER A 65 -3.50 17.47 4.08
C SER A 65 -3.58 16.59 5.31
N VAL A 66 -4.03 15.34 5.14
CA VAL A 66 -4.06 14.36 6.22
C VAL A 66 -2.67 14.09 6.80
N LEU A 67 -1.59 14.35 6.04
CA LEU A 67 -0.20 14.15 6.49
C LEU A 67 0.33 15.28 7.40
N LEU A 68 -0.43 16.35 7.63
CA LEU A 68 0.00 17.49 8.47
C LEU A 68 0.55 17.08 9.86
N PRO A 69 -0.06 16.13 10.60
CA PRO A 69 0.45 15.76 11.92
C PRO A 69 1.72 14.89 11.88
N ALA A 70 2.09 14.31 10.74
CA ALA A 70 3.18 13.35 10.66
C ALA A 70 4.56 13.95 11.04
N PRO A 71 4.95 15.15 10.57
CA PRO A 71 6.17 15.81 11.06
C PRO A 71 6.15 16.11 12.57
N VAL A 72 4.99 16.44 13.13
CA VAL A 72 4.84 16.73 14.58
C VAL A 72 5.04 15.45 15.40
N LEU A 73 4.45 14.33 14.97
CA LEU A 73 4.67 13.04 15.61
C LEU A 73 6.13 12.59 15.52
N LEU A 74 6.78 12.80 14.38
CA LEU A 74 8.22 12.55 14.26
C LEU A 74 9.04 13.41 15.21
N ALA A 75 8.70 14.69 15.39
CA ALA A 75 9.34 15.53 16.40
C ALA A 75 9.14 14.97 17.81
N GLY A 76 7.96 14.44 18.12
CA GLY A 76 7.70 13.70 19.36
C GLY A 76 8.58 12.46 19.53
N VAL A 77 8.78 11.67 18.46
CA VAL A 77 9.72 10.53 18.45
C VAL A 77 11.13 11.01 18.75
N MET A 78 11.62 12.01 18.02
CA MET A 78 12.97 12.58 18.19
C MET A 78 13.18 13.10 19.61
N TRP A 79 12.21 13.83 20.16
CA TRP A 79 12.25 14.29 21.55
C TRP A 79 12.37 13.12 22.52
N SER A 80 11.53 12.09 22.37
CA SER A 80 11.53 10.93 23.26
C SER A 80 12.87 10.18 23.27
N ALA A 81 13.61 10.26 22.17
CA ALA A 81 14.90 9.63 21.98
C ALA A 81 16.09 10.45 22.50
N ARG A 82 15.92 11.74 22.84
CA ARG A 82 17.02 12.60 23.35
C ARG A 82 17.57 12.18 24.71
N ARG A 83 16.70 11.65 25.58
CA ARG A 83 17.15 11.17 26.90
C ARG A 83 17.92 9.87 26.69
N PRO A 84 18.94 9.49 27.48
CA PRO A 84 19.49 8.14 27.41
C PRO A 84 18.44 7.10 27.85
N ALA A 85 18.45 5.91 27.26
CA ALA A 85 17.51 4.85 27.60
C ALA A 85 17.84 4.32 29.00
N GLN A 86 16.83 4.26 29.88
CA GLN A 86 17.04 3.73 31.22
C GLN A 86 17.33 2.22 31.14
N GLY A 87 18.49 1.78 31.62
CA GLY A 87 18.85 0.36 31.71
C GLY A 87 19.37 -0.29 30.43
N VAL A 88 19.69 0.48 29.38
CA VAL A 88 20.36 -0.07 28.20
C VAL A 88 21.85 -0.15 28.50
N ILE A 89 22.38 -1.38 28.51
CA ILE A 89 23.83 -1.63 28.52
C ILE A 89 24.36 -0.96 27.24
N PRO A 90 25.26 0.04 27.34
CA PRO A 90 25.87 0.60 26.15
C PRO A 90 26.58 -0.54 25.41
N LEU A 91 26.02 -0.97 24.29
CA LEU A 91 26.70 -1.90 23.40
C LEU A 91 27.91 -1.13 22.88
N ALA A 92 29.08 -1.53 23.37
CA ALA A 92 30.37 -0.95 23.04
C ALA A 92 30.74 -1.31 21.61
N THR A 93 30.08 -0.71 20.64
CA THR A 93 30.53 -0.69 19.25
C THR A 93 30.25 0.68 18.69
N HIS A 94 31.19 1.60 18.93
CA HIS A 94 31.38 2.77 18.06
C HIS A 94 31.81 2.30 16.67
N MET A 95 30.92 1.62 15.94
CA MET A 95 31.15 1.35 14.55
C MET A 95 31.00 2.66 13.77
N PRO A 96 31.93 2.96 12.84
CA PRO A 96 31.77 4.10 11.99
C PRO A 96 30.47 3.96 11.18
N LEU A 97 29.86 5.09 10.86
CA LEU A 97 28.66 5.16 10.04
C LEU A 97 28.89 4.69 8.59
N GLY A 98 30.14 4.75 8.12
CA GLY A 98 30.54 4.44 6.74
C GLY A 98 30.11 3.06 6.24
N PRO A 99 30.43 1.95 6.94
CA PRO A 99 29.99 0.60 6.57
C PRO A 99 28.47 0.45 6.45
N ALA A 100 27.69 1.04 7.36
CA ALA A 100 26.23 0.98 7.31
C ALA A 100 25.68 1.72 6.09
N LEU A 101 26.26 2.88 5.74
CA LEU A 101 25.91 3.61 4.52
C LEU A 101 26.23 2.83 3.26
N TRP A 102 27.43 2.25 3.16
CA TRP A 102 27.81 1.44 2.00
C TRP A 102 26.91 0.22 1.82
N LEU A 103 26.62 -0.51 2.92
CA LEU A 103 25.69 -1.64 2.89
C LEU A 103 24.26 -1.19 2.53
N THR A 104 23.84 0.00 2.94
CA THR A 104 22.55 0.58 2.55
C THR A 104 22.50 0.86 1.04
N SER A 105 23.59 1.38 0.46
CA SER A 105 23.68 1.58 -1.00
C SER A 105 23.65 0.26 -1.78
N LEU A 106 24.31 -0.79 -1.28
CA LEU A 106 24.22 -2.12 -1.88
C LEU A 106 22.81 -2.71 -1.78
N LEU A 107 22.16 -2.56 -0.63
CA LEU A 107 20.76 -2.95 -0.44
C LEU A 107 19.85 -2.20 -1.43
N ALA A 108 20.06 -0.88 -1.60
CA ALA A 108 19.31 -0.08 -2.56
C ALA A 108 19.46 -0.60 -3.99
N LEU A 109 20.69 -0.93 -4.40
CA LEU A 109 20.96 -1.50 -5.71
C LEU A 109 20.30 -2.87 -5.88
N ALA A 110 20.36 -3.73 -4.86
CA ALA A 110 19.72 -5.06 -4.90
C ALA A 110 18.19 -4.94 -5.03
N VAL A 111 17.56 -4.06 -4.24
CA VAL A 111 16.12 -3.79 -4.30
C VAL A 111 15.74 -3.21 -5.66
N PHE A 112 16.51 -2.24 -6.18
CA PHE A 112 16.29 -1.66 -7.49
C PHE A 112 16.35 -2.70 -8.61
N VAL A 113 17.41 -3.53 -8.62
CA VAL A 113 17.57 -4.59 -9.63
C VAL A 113 16.44 -5.60 -9.53
N GLY A 114 15.99 -5.95 -8.31
CA GLY A 114 14.82 -6.78 -8.10
C GLY A 114 13.55 -6.17 -8.70
N GLN A 115 13.24 -4.92 -8.36
CA GLN A 115 12.05 -4.22 -8.85
C GLN A 115 12.06 -4.02 -10.37
N TYR A 116 13.18 -3.56 -10.92
CA TYR A 116 13.35 -3.39 -12.35
C TYR A 116 13.25 -4.75 -13.07
N GLY A 117 13.84 -5.81 -12.52
CA GLY A 117 13.78 -7.16 -13.05
C GLY A 117 12.37 -7.74 -13.12
N LEU A 118 11.47 -7.37 -12.21
CA LEU A 118 10.07 -7.81 -12.22
C LEU A 118 9.28 -7.28 -13.42
N VAL A 119 9.64 -6.10 -13.94
CA VAL A 119 8.96 -5.44 -15.07
C VAL A 119 9.79 -5.42 -16.35
N TYR A 120 11.03 -5.94 -16.32
CA TYR A 120 11.89 -5.99 -17.49
C TYR A 120 11.65 -7.26 -18.30
N GLU A 121 11.44 -7.11 -19.61
CA GLU A 121 11.39 -8.23 -20.56
C GLU A 121 12.60 -8.16 -21.50
N PRO A 122 13.46 -9.20 -21.54
CA PRO A 122 14.56 -9.25 -22.49
C PRO A 122 14.07 -9.11 -23.94
N GLY A 123 14.62 -8.13 -24.65
CA GLY A 123 14.29 -7.86 -26.06
C GLY A 123 13.06 -6.96 -26.27
N ALA A 124 12.28 -6.65 -25.23
CA ALA A 124 11.20 -5.67 -25.35
C ALA A 124 11.76 -4.24 -25.34
N ALA A 125 11.15 -3.37 -26.14
CA ALA A 125 11.48 -1.94 -26.16
C ALA A 125 10.91 -1.17 -24.94
N TYR A 126 10.00 -1.79 -24.18
CA TYR A 126 9.26 -1.17 -23.08
C TYR A 126 9.21 -2.09 -21.87
N LEU A 127 9.02 -1.51 -20.69
CA LEU A 127 8.76 -2.24 -19.46
C LEU A 127 7.33 -2.82 -19.47
N GLN A 128 7.16 -3.96 -18.81
CA GLN A 128 5.89 -4.64 -18.61
C GLN A 128 5.04 -3.87 -17.62
N THR A 129 3.77 -3.63 -17.97
CA THR A 129 2.82 -2.94 -17.08
C THR A 129 2.65 -3.75 -15.78
N PRO A 130 2.82 -3.14 -14.59
CA PRO A 130 2.71 -3.84 -13.33
C PRO A 130 1.23 -4.16 -13.02
N PHE A 131 0.98 -4.70 -11.83
CA PHE A 131 -0.36 -5.00 -11.37
C PHE A 131 -1.28 -3.77 -11.40
N GLN A 132 -2.56 -4.05 -11.59
CA GLN A 132 -3.58 -3.05 -11.83
C GLN A 132 -3.74 -2.03 -10.69
N ASP A 133 -3.58 -2.47 -9.44
CA ASP A 133 -3.55 -1.60 -8.27
C ASP A 133 -2.44 -0.54 -8.39
N GLU A 134 -1.25 -0.93 -8.84
CA GLU A 134 -0.09 -0.04 -9.01
C GLU A 134 -0.34 1.00 -10.11
N VAL A 135 -1.00 0.57 -11.19
CA VAL A 135 -1.47 1.49 -12.25
C VAL A 135 -2.48 2.49 -11.70
N TYR A 136 -3.41 2.06 -10.86
CA TYR A 136 -4.38 2.95 -10.23
C TYR A 136 -3.72 3.98 -9.29
N TYR A 137 -2.88 3.54 -8.35
CA TYR A 137 -2.18 4.44 -7.42
C TYR A 137 -1.24 5.40 -8.15
N SER A 138 -0.57 4.95 -9.20
CA SER A 138 0.28 5.83 -10.01
C SER A 138 -0.51 6.92 -10.76
N ARG A 139 -1.78 6.67 -11.14
CA ARG A 139 -2.66 7.66 -11.77
C ARG A 139 -3.16 8.73 -10.79
N LEU A 140 -3.24 8.44 -9.49
CA LEU A 140 -3.64 9.44 -8.48
C LEU A 140 -2.68 10.64 -8.44
N THR A 141 -1.45 10.48 -8.94
CA THR A 141 -0.51 11.61 -9.12
C THR A 141 -1.10 12.74 -9.96
N LEU A 142 -2.01 12.45 -10.90
CA LEU A 142 -2.74 13.48 -11.65
C LEU A 142 -3.50 14.41 -10.72
N MET A 143 -4.30 13.85 -9.82
CA MET A 143 -5.16 14.62 -8.91
C MET A 143 -4.31 15.40 -7.91
N LEU A 144 -3.25 14.77 -7.40
CA LEU A 144 -2.34 15.39 -6.44
C LEU A 144 -1.52 16.53 -7.06
N ASN A 145 -1.00 16.35 -8.28
CA ASN A 145 -0.18 17.35 -8.94
C ASN A 145 -1.04 18.46 -9.58
N HIS A 146 -2.17 18.16 -10.20
CA HIS A 146 -2.93 19.19 -10.93
C HIS A 146 -4.01 19.85 -10.10
N ALA A 147 -4.71 19.09 -9.25
CA ALA A 147 -5.80 19.62 -8.44
C ALA A 147 -5.39 19.92 -6.99
N GLY A 148 -4.24 19.40 -6.52
CA GLY A 148 -3.87 19.50 -5.11
C GLY A 148 -4.86 18.79 -4.18
N LEU A 149 -5.55 17.76 -4.68
CA LEU A 149 -6.68 17.13 -4.00
C LEU A 149 -6.36 15.70 -3.53
N GLU A 150 -6.45 15.46 -2.22
CA GLU A 150 -6.30 14.13 -1.61
C GLU A 150 -7.55 13.27 -1.82
N THR A 151 -7.65 12.61 -2.98
CA THR A 151 -8.83 11.81 -3.33
C THR A 151 -8.47 10.38 -3.71
N ASN A 152 -9.47 9.50 -3.66
CA ASN A 152 -9.43 8.15 -4.23
C ASN A 152 -10.16 8.08 -5.59
N SER A 153 -10.63 9.20 -6.13
CA SER A 153 -11.33 9.25 -7.42
C SER A 153 -10.49 9.90 -8.51
N LEU A 154 -10.62 9.38 -9.74
CA LEU A 154 -10.00 9.93 -10.94
C LEU A 154 -11.03 10.60 -11.86
N GLU A 155 -12.20 10.95 -11.33
CA GLU A 155 -13.22 11.74 -12.00
C GLU A 155 -12.64 13.08 -12.46
N VAL A 156 -12.76 13.42 -13.73
CA VAL A 156 -12.29 14.71 -14.30
C VAL A 156 -13.32 15.39 -15.20
N VAL A 157 -14.46 14.72 -15.46
CA VAL A 157 -15.53 15.22 -16.34
C VAL A 157 -16.56 16.01 -15.52
N PHE A 158 -16.81 15.60 -14.28
CA PHE A 158 -17.72 16.27 -13.35
C PHE A 158 -17.04 16.62 -12.02
N PRO A 159 -16.30 17.75 -11.96
CA PRO A 159 -15.53 18.14 -10.77
C PRO A 159 -16.36 18.26 -9.49
N GLN A 160 -17.66 18.57 -9.59
CA GLN A 160 -18.55 18.68 -8.42
C GLN A 160 -18.73 17.37 -7.64
N PHE A 161 -18.36 16.23 -8.21
CA PHE A 161 -18.37 14.93 -7.53
C PHE A 161 -17.02 14.54 -6.92
N GLN A 162 -15.98 15.36 -7.13
CA GLN A 162 -14.69 15.15 -6.49
C GLN A 162 -14.77 15.60 -5.03
N THR A 163 -14.20 14.81 -4.13
CA THR A 163 -13.95 15.21 -2.75
C THR A 163 -12.66 14.66 -2.22
N GLU A 164 -12.19 15.29 -1.16
CA GLU A 164 -11.16 14.74 -0.31
C GLU A 164 -11.65 13.43 0.31
N GLN A 165 -10.95 12.34 0.01
CA GLN A 165 -11.24 11.01 0.56
C GLN A 165 -9.93 10.29 0.84
N PRO A 166 -9.25 10.65 1.95
CA PRO A 166 -7.98 10.05 2.20
C PRO A 166 -8.02 8.51 2.33
N TYR A 167 -7.12 7.77 1.66
CA TYR A 167 -6.97 6.33 1.78
C TYR A 167 -5.52 5.82 1.97
N HIS A 168 -4.58 6.20 1.08
CA HIS A 168 -3.13 5.87 1.15
C HIS A 168 -2.31 7.01 0.55
N TYR A 169 -1.39 7.65 1.29
CA TYR A 169 -0.79 8.90 0.78
C TYR A 169 0.71 9.06 0.91
N LEU A 170 1.40 8.35 1.80
CA LEU A 170 2.85 8.61 1.90
C LEU A 170 3.54 8.23 0.60
N GLU A 171 3.29 7.01 0.11
CA GLU A 171 3.82 6.49 -1.13
C GLU A 171 3.26 7.21 -2.36
N VAL A 172 1.99 7.62 -2.33
CA VAL A 172 1.33 8.29 -3.48
C VAL A 172 1.82 9.74 -3.61
N TRP A 173 1.96 10.48 -2.50
CA TRP A 173 2.56 11.82 -2.51
C TRP A 173 4.05 11.78 -2.85
N LEU A 174 4.79 10.79 -2.33
CA LEU A 174 6.18 10.61 -2.71
C LEU A 174 6.29 10.35 -4.21
N ASN A 175 5.44 9.49 -4.77
CA ASN A 175 5.39 9.29 -6.21
C ASN A 175 5.04 10.58 -6.97
N ALA A 176 4.04 11.33 -6.51
CA ALA A 176 3.63 12.59 -7.13
C ALA A 176 4.78 13.61 -7.18
N LEU A 177 5.55 13.73 -6.09
CA LEU A 177 6.76 14.55 -6.00
C LEU A 177 7.82 14.11 -7.01
N LEU A 178 8.12 12.82 -7.05
CA LEU A 178 9.15 12.27 -7.95
C LEU A 178 8.77 12.41 -9.43
N VAL A 179 7.48 12.21 -9.76
CA VAL A 179 6.94 12.43 -11.11
C VAL A 179 6.99 13.90 -11.48
N TRP A 180 6.59 14.80 -10.58
CA TRP A 180 6.67 16.24 -10.82
C TRP A 180 8.12 16.70 -11.07
N ALA A 181 9.08 16.16 -10.33
CA ALA A 181 10.49 16.53 -10.45
C ALA A 181 11.16 16.02 -11.75
N THR A 182 10.68 14.92 -12.34
CA THR A 182 11.37 14.25 -13.45
C THR A 182 10.58 14.15 -14.75
N GLY A 183 9.26 14.21 -14.69
CA GLY A 183 8.37 13.96 -15.84
C GLY A 183 8.39 12.52 -16.35
N LEU A 184 9.04 11.57 -15.66
CA LEU A 184 9.06 10.16 -16.03
C LEU A 184 7.67 9.51 -15.86
N PRO A 185 7.34 8.42 -16.58
CA PRO A 185 6.05 7.76 -16.46
C PRO A 185 5.76 7.32 -15.01
N SER A 186 4.62 7.74 -14.47
CA SER A 186 4.28 7.67 -13.04
C SER A 186 4.19 6.24 -12.53
N VAL A 187 3.82 5.29 -13.40
CA VAL A 187 3.78 3.87 -13.09
C VAL A 187 5.18 3.29 -12.82
N TRP A 188 6.20 3.73 -13.58
CA TRP A 188 7.59 3.28 -13.38
C TRP A 188 8.25 3.98 -12.22
N VAL A 189 7.95 5.27 -12.02
CA VAL A 189 8.38 5.99 -10.83
C VAL A 189 7.79 5.31 -9.58
N PHE A 190 6.51 4.94 -9.59
CA PHE A 190 5.84 4.28 -8.46
C PHE A 190 6.46 2.91 -8.19
N PHE A 191 6.43 2.02 -9.19
CA PHE A 191 6.78 0.61 -8.99
C PHE A 191 8.29 0.36 -8.85
N VAL A 192 9.14 1.17 -9.49
CA VAL A 192 10.60 0.98 -9.46
C VAL A 192 11.27 1.97 -8.51
N SER A 193 11.15 3.27 -8.75
CA SER A 193 11.97 4.28 -8.04
C SER A 193 11.50 4.52 -6.62
N MET A 194 10.21 4.83 -6.45
CA MET A 194 9.56 5.08 -5.15
C MET A 194 9.60 3.81 -4.30
N ALA A 195 9.21 2.65 -4.86
CA ALA A 195 9.32 1.37 -4.19
C ALA A 195 10.75 1.10 -3.71
N THR A 196 11.77 1.37 -4.52
CA THR A 196 13.18 1.21 -4.11
C THR A 196 13.51 2.07 -2.89
N ILE A 197 13.10 3.35 -2.88
CA ILE A 197 13.35 4.26 -1.75
C ILE A 197 12.72 3.71 -0.46
N LEU A 198 11.42 3.33 -0.52
CA LEU A 198 10.70 2.87 0.67
C LEU A 198 11.19 1.49 1.14
N ILE A 199 11.33 0.52 0.23
CA ILE A 199 11.73 -0.86 0.57
C ILE A 199 13.18 -0.92 1.07
N THR A 200 14.07 -0.11 0.51
CA THR A 200 15.43 0.02 1.05
C THR A 200 15.38 0.50 2.49
N THR A 201 14.58 1.53 2.77
CA THR A 201 14.43 2.07 4.12
C THR A 201 13.86 1.02 5.09
N VAL A 202 12.88 0.21 4.64
CA VAL A 202 12.38 -0.95 5.39
C VAL A 202 13.49 -1.98 5.66
N GLY A 203 14.31 -2.30 4.67
CA GLY A 203 15.41 -3.26 4.80
C GLY A 203 16.49 -2.78 5.78
N VAL A 204 16.79 -1.48 5.79
CA VAL A 204 17.66 -0.84 6.80
C VAL A 204 17.02 -0.94 8.20
N GLY A 205 15.71 -0.78 8.32
CA GLY A 205 14.99 -0.97 9.58
C GLY A 205 15.08 -2.39 10.13
N PHE A 206 14.98 -3.41 9.26
CA PHE A 206 15.27 -4.80 9.65
C PHE A 206 16.73 -5.00 10.04
N ALA A 207 17.68 -4.47 9.26
CA ALA A 207 19.10 -4.54 9.60
C ALA A 207 19.39 -3.90 10.97
N ALA A 208 18.71 -2.81 11.33
CA ALA A 208 18.80 -2.18 12.66
C ALA A 208 18.28 -3.09 13.79
N ILE A 209 17.25 -3.92 13.54
CA ILE A 209 16.79 -4.93 14.53
C ILE A 209 17.89 -5.98 14.74
N TYR A 210 18.49 -6.48 13.66
CA TYR A 210 19.59 -7.45 13.76
C TYR A 210 20.83 -6.88 14.44
N ALA A 211 21.23 -5.67 14.07
CA ALA A 211 22.37 -4.97 14.65
C ALA A 211 22.14 -4.62 16.14
N HIS A 212 20.89 -4.37 16.56
CA HIS A 212 20.56 -4.12 17.97
C HIS A 212 20.96 -5.28 18.90
N TYR A 213 20.90 -6.52 18.43
CA TYR A 213 21.35 -7.69 19.19
C TYR A 213 22.83 -8.07 18.94
N GLY A 214 23.60 -7.18 18.32
CA GLY A 214 25.05 -7.33 18.14
C GLY A 214 25.48 -8.16 16.93
N LEU A 215 24.60 -8.41 15.95
CA LEU A 215 25.02 -9.07 14.71
C LEU A 215 25.96 -8.17 13.91
N ARG A 216 26.94 -8.79 13.23
CA ARG A 216 27.90 -8.07 12.38
C ARG A 216 27.17 -7.33 11.25
N PRO A 217 27.63 -6.13 10.82
CA PRO A 217 26.90 -5.31 9.86
C PRO A 217 26.52 -6.01 8.55
N GLY A 218 27.45 -6.74 7.93
CA GLY A 218 27.16 -7.44 6.67
C GLY A 218 26.09 -8.52 6.82
N LEU A 219 26.08 -9.22 7.96
CA LEU A 219 25.07 -10.24 8.27
C LEU A 219 23.73 -9.60 8.62
N ALA A 220 23.73 -8.49 9.36
CA ALA A 220 22.52 -7.72 9.66
C ALA A 220 21.87 -7.19 8.38
N ALA A 221 22.67 -6.68 7.43
CA ALA A 221 22.20 -6.25 6.12
C ALA A 221 21.66 -7.42 5.28
N LEU A 222 22.35 -8.56 5.26
CA LEU A 222 21.88 -9.77 4.56
C LEU A 222 20.55 -10.28 5.12
N LEU A 223 20.45 -10.43 6.44
CA LEU A 223 19.20 -10.84 7.09
C LEU A 223 18.10 -9.78 6.96
N GLY A 224 18.47 -8.50 6.91
CA GLY A 224 17.56 -7.39 6.60
C GLY A 224 16.96 -7.51 5.20
N LEU A 225 17.79 -7.80 4.19
CA LEU A 225 17.35 -8.10 2.82
C LEU A 225 16.43 -9.32 2.77
N LEU A 226 16.82 -10.42 3.41
CA LEU A 226 15.98 -11.64 3.48
C LEU A 226 14.69 -11.41 4.27
N SER A 227 14.65 -10.48 5.23
CA SER A 227 13.43 -10.16 5.97
C SER A 227 12.39 -9.44 5.13
N LEU A 228 12.78 -8.80 4.02
CA LEU A 228 11.84 -8.22 3.05
C LEU A 228 10.97 -9.28 2.36
N THR A 229 11.41 -10.54 2.36
CA THR A 229 10.65 -11.65 1.77
C THR A 229 9.76 -12.36 2.79
N ILE A 230 9.77 -11.96 4.08
CA ILE A 230 8.92 -12.59 5.10
C ILE A 230 7.47 -12.19 4.86
N THR A 231 6.65 -13.18 4.50
CA THR A 231 5.19 -13.12 4.37
C THR A 231 4.61 -14.44 4.88
N GLY A 232 3.36 -14.78 4.58
CA GLY A 232 2.89 -16.15 4.75
C GLY A 232 3.65 -17.14 3.85
N THR A 233 3.91 -18.36 4.31
CA THR A 233 4.43 -19.46 3.48
C THR A 233 3.28 -20.17 2.78
N VAL A 234 3.35 -20.31 1.45
CA VAL A 234 2.40 -21.14 0.70
C VAL A 234 2.66 -22.62 1.04
N TRP A 235 1.60 -23.36 1.33
CA TRP A 235 1.64 -24.81 1.51
C TRP A 235 0.83 -25.48 0.38
N PRO A 236 1.45 -25.85 -0.76
CA PRO A 236 0.71 -26.34 -1.92
C PRO A 236 -0.17 -27.56 -1.63
N PHE A 237 0.23 -28.43 -0.69
CA PHE A 237 -0.59 -29.58 -0.29
C PHE A 237 -1.82 -29.20 0.55
N LEU A 238 -1.89 -27.98 1.08
CA LEU A 238 -3.03 -27.45 1.81
C LEU A 238 -3.94 -26.56 0.95
N THR A 239 -3.51 -26.09 -0.23
CA THR A 239 -4.31 -25.18 -1.07
C THR A 239 -5.55 -25.86 -1.66
N GLN A 240 -5.64 -27.19 -1.62
CA GLN A 240 -6.86 -27.94 -1.94
C GLN A 240 -8.02 -27.68 -0.94
N PHE A 241 -7.71 -27.23 0.29
CA PHE A 241 -8.74 -26.86 1.26
C PHE A 241 -9.15 -25.41 1.05
N LEU A 242 -10.42 -25.19 0.69
CA LEU A 242 -10.97 -23.85 0.39
C LEU A 242 -10.68 -22.83 1.50
N PHE A 243 -10.76 -23.27 2.75
CA PHE A 243 -10.43 -22.45 3.91
C PHE A 243 -9.00 -21.87 3.85
N VAL A 244 -8.01 -22.70 3.50
CA VAL A 244 -6.60 -22.30 3.38
C VAL A 244 -6.39 -21.50 2.11
N ALA A 245 -6.98 -21.90 0.99
CA ALA A 245 -6.90 -21.18 -0.28
C ALA A 245 -7.31 -19.71 -0.16
N ASN A 246 -8.35 -19.42 0.64
CA ASN A 246 -8.81 -18.06 0.93
C ASN A 246 -7.82 -17.22 1.78
N GLY A 247 -6.85 -17.86 2.44
CA GLY A 247 -5.76 -17.20 3.17
C GLY A 247 -4.53 -16.88 2.32
N SER A 248 -4.47 -17.36 1.07
CA SER A 248 -3.32 -17.22 0.17
C SER A 248 -2.89 -15.77 -0.06
N LEU A 249 -3.79 -14.79 0.11
CA LEU A 249 -3.41 -13.39 0.05
C LEU A 249 -2.24 -13.06 1.00
N LEU A 250 -2.17 -13.68 2.18
CA LEU A 250 -1.09 -13.44 3.15
C LEU A 250 0.28 -13.89 2.65
N SER A 251 0.35 -14.89 1.78
CA SER A 251 1.62 -15.38 1.24
C SER A 251 2.08 -14.59 0.01
N HIS A 252 1.15 -14.06 -0.78
CA HIS A 252 1.48 -13.28 -1.98
C HIS A 252 1.77 -11.80 -1.68
N MET A 253 1.55 -11.35 -0.44
CA MET A 253 1.83 -9.98 0.02
C MET A 253 3.32 -9.66 0.22
N HIS A 254 4.20 -10.14 -0.66
CA HIS A 254 5.62 -9.80 -0.61
C HIS A 254 5.79 -8.31 -0.84
N LEU A 255 6.64 -7.68 -0.04
CA LEU A 255 6.81 -6.23 -0.09
C LEU A 255 7.34 -5.75 -1.45
N THR A 256 8.10 -6.60 -2.14
CA THR A 256 8.54 -6.35 -3.52
C THR A 256 7.38 -6.30 -4.52
N LEU A 257 6.33 -7.09 -4.33
CA LEU A 257 5.14 -7.12 -5.18
C LEU A 257 4.08 -6.11 -4.75
N HIS A 258 4.07 -5.74 -3.47
CA HIS A 258 3.10 -4.82 -2.87
C HIS A 258 3.79 -3.66 -2.13
N PRO A 259 4.48 -2.77 -2.87
CA PRO A 259 5.23 -1.66 -2.28
C PRO A 259 4.36 -0.69 -1.47
N LYS A 260 3.03 -0.66 -1.71
CA LYS A 260 2.05 0.09 -0.90
C LYS A 260 2.02 -0.28 0.59
N LEU A 261 2.55 -1.45 0.97
CA LEU A 261 2.68 -1.82 2.39
C LEU A 261 3.89 -1.17 3.08
N ALA A 262 4.86 -0.65 2.31
CA ALA A 262 6.11 -0.13 2.86
C ALA A 262 5.91 0.99 3.91
N PRO A 263 5.00 1.96 3.75
CA PRO A 263 4.72 2.95 4.79
C PRO A 263 4.31 2.33 6.13
N VAL A 264 3.54 1.24 6.11
CA VAL A 264 3.14 0.51 7.33
C VAL A 264 4.35 -0.15 7.98
N TYR A 265 5.21 -0.81 7.17
CA TYR A 265 6.48 -1.37 7.65
C TYR A 265 7.37 -0.32 8.31
N LEU A 266 7.49 0.88 7.75
CA LEU A 266 8.31 1.96 8.32
C LEU A 266 7.83 2.34 9.74
N SER A 267 6.54 2.54 9.94
CA SER A 267 6.02 2.87 11.28
C SER A 267 6.13 1.71 12.25
N VAL A 268 5.87 0.48 11.80
CA VAL A 268 5.98 -0.75 12.61
C VAL A 268 7.42 -1.01 13.04
N LEU A 269 8.39 -0.95 12.12
CA LEU A 269 9.80 -1.16 12.43
C LEU A 269 10.34 -0.08 13.39
N LEU A 270 9.92 1.18 13.20
CA LEU A 270 10.26 2.25 14.14
C LEU A 270 9.70 1.94 15.54
N ALA A 271 8.43 1.52 15.64
CA ALA A 271 7.81 1.15 16.91
C ALA A 271 8.55 -0.03 17.58
N VAL A 272 8.92 -1.08 16.83
CA VAL A 272 9.68 -2.22 17.37
C VAL A 272 11.07 -1.79 17.85
N LEU A 273 11.81 -1.00 17.06
CA LEU A 273 13.14 -0.50 17.43
C LEU A 273 13.11 0.37 18.70
N LEU A 274 12.04 1.15 18.88
CA LEU A 274 11.80 1.97 20.08
C LEU A 274 11.32 1.13 21.27
N LEU A 275 10.52 0.08 21.04
CA LEU A 275 10.11 -0.89 22.07
C LEU A 275 11.31 -1.63 22.64
N LEU A 276 12.21 -2.11 21.77
CA LEU A 276 13.45 -2.77 22.16
C LEU A 276 14.34 -1.87 23.05
N ARG A 277 14.28 -0.56 22.81
CA ARG A 277 14.98 0.49 23.59
C ARG A 277 14.14 1.08 24.74
N GLN A 278 12.97 0.52 25.01
CA GLN A 278 12.06 0.95 26.08
C GLN A 278 11.65 2.45 25.99
N ARG A 279 11.54 2.98 24.76
CA ARG A 279 11.16 4.38 24.47
C ARG A 279 9.65 4.53 24.33
N TRP A 280 8.90 4.29 25.39
CA TRP A 280 7.44 4.13 25.35
C TRP A 280 6.69 5.27 24.64
N MET A 281 7.05 6.54 24.90
CA MET A 281 6.41 7.68 24.23
C MET A 281 6.74 7.74 22.73
N GLY A 282 7.97 7.39 22.36
CA GLY A 282 8.35 7.26 20.95
C GLY A 282 7.58 6.14 20.25
N VAL A 283 7.34 5.02 20.93
CA VAL A 283 6.48 3.93 20.43
C VAL A 283 5.07 4.45 20.18
N ALA A 284 4.49 5.16 21.15
CA ALA A 284 3.16 5.75 21.02
C ALA A 284 3.04 6.71 19.82
N ALA A 285 4.05 7.56 19.61
CA ALA A 285 4.09 8.48 18.46
C ALA A 285 4.30 7.74 17.13
N ALA A 286 5.16 6.72 17.09
CA ALA A 286 5.39 5.90 15.90
C ALA A 286 4.14 5.10 15.50
N LEU A 287 3.39 4.55 16.46
CA LEU A 287 2.12 3.87 16.18
C LEU A 287 1.02 4.84 15.75
N ALA A 288 1.02 6.07 16.27
CA ALA A 288 0.08 7.11 15.83
C ALA A 288 0.32 7.59 14.39
N LEU A 289 1.49 7.32 13.78
CA LEU A 289 1.70 7.56 12.35
C LEU A 289 0.86 6.63 11.47
N LEU A 290 0.60 5.39 11.91
CA LEU A 290 -0.06 4.36 11.10
C LEU A 290 -1.39 4.81 10.47
N PRO A 291 -2.36 5.38 11.22
CA PRO A 291 -3.59 5.93 10.64
C PRO A 291 -3.38 7.01 9.58
N LEU A 292 -2.30 7.80 9.66
CA LEU A 292 -2.02 8.88 8.71
C LEU A 292 -1.43 8.34 7.41
N LEU A 293 -0.65 7.26 7.49
CA LEU A 293 -0.06 6.62 6.32
C LEU A 293 -1.07 5.72 5.60
N THR A 294 -1.84 4.95 6.38
CA THR A 294 -2.84 4.00 5.89
C THR A 294 -3.99 3.88 6.88
N VAL A 295 -5.13 4.52 6.58
CA VAL A 295 -6.29 4.62 7.49
C VAL A 295 -6.79 3.24 7.96
N ALA A 296 -6.72 2.22 7.10
CA ALA A 296 -7.13 0.85 7.42
C ALA A 296 -6.37 0.22 8.61
N THR A 297 -5.19 0.75 8.97
CA THR A 297 -4.40 0.25 10.11
C THR A 297 -4.83 0.83 11.46
N ALA A 298 -5.67 1.88 11.47
CA ALA A 298 -5.97 2.64 12.67
C ALA A 298 -6.54 1.80 13.83
N PRO A 299 -7.50 0.88 13.62
CA PRO A 299 -8.06 0.11 14.73
C PRO A 299 -7.06 -0.89 15.33
N ALA A 300 -6.25 -1.52 14.49
CA ALA A 300 -5.23 -2.47 14.96
C ALA A 300 -4.11 -1.74 15.71
N ALA A 301 -3.71 -0.56 15.23
CA ALA A 301 -2.78 0.32 15.94
C ALA A 301 -3.34 0.72 17.32
N ALA A 302 -4.63 1.08 17.39
CA ALA A 302 -5.32 1.38 18.65
C ALA A 302 -5.32 0.22 19.63
N ALA A 303 -5.71 -0.97 19.18
CA ALA A 303 -5.72 -2.17 20.01
C ALA A 303 -4.31 -2.52 20.51
N GLY A 304 -3.30 -2.45 19.65
CA GLY A 304 -1.90 -2.65 20.03
C GLY A 304 -1.42 -1.67 21.10
N GLN A 305 -1.74 -0.39 20.95
CA GLN A 305 -1.31 0.67 21.87
C GLN A 305 -2.04 0.59 23.22
N VAL A 306 -3.34 0.26 23.23
CA VAL A 306 -4.11 -0.03 24.45
C VAL A 306 -3.55 -1.25 25.17
N GLY A 307 -3.30 -2.34 24.44
CA GLY A 307 -2.71 -3.56 25.01
C GLY A 307 -1.35 -3.32 25.65
N LEU A 308 -0.48 -2.54 24.97
CA LEU A 308 0.81 -2.14 25.50
C LEU A 308 0.69 -1.29 26.77
N ALA A 309 -0.17 -0.26 26.75
CA ALA A 309 -0.41 0.60 27.91
C ALA A 309 -0.91 -0.23 29.11
N PHE A 310 -1.88 -1.11 28.89
CA PHE A 310 -2.44 -1.97 29.93
C PHE A 310 -1.39 -2.93 30.49
N TYR A 311 -0.59 -3.58 29.62
CA TYR A 311 0.52 -4.42 30.05
C TYR A 311 1.53 -3.64 30.90
N LEU A 312 1.95 -2.45 30.49
CA LEU A 312 2.93 -1.64 31.23
C LEU A 312 2.40 -1.17 32.59
N GLY A 313 1.10 -0.85 32.68
CA GLY A 313 0.42 -0.50 33.93
C GLY A 313 0.30 -1.71 34.88
N LEU A 314 -0.21 -2.84 34.38
CA LEU A 314 -0.37 -4.07 35.17
C LEU A 314 0.97 -4.65 35.65
N SER A 315 1.97 -4.69 34.77
CA SER A 315 3.32 -5.16 35.11
C SER A 315 4.11 -4.18 35.97
N ARG A 316 3.52 -3.02 36.32
CA ARG A 316 4.15 -1.94 37.10
C ARG A 316 5.44 -1.40 36.49
N ARG A 317 5.68 -1.62 35.20
CA ARG A 317 6.80 -1.01 34.46
C ARG A 317 6.63 0.49 34.30
N LEU A 318 5.39 0.98 34.32
CA LEU A 318 5.02 2.39 34.39
C LEU A 318 3.87 2.60 35.37
N PRO A 319 3.78 3.78 36.02
CA PRO A 319 2.55 4.18 36.72
C PRO A 319 1.40 4.32 35.71
N TRP A 320 0.18 3.99 36.12
CA TRP A 320 -1.02 4.03 35.27
C TRP A 320 -1.21 5.36 34.55
N SER A 321 -0.93 6.49 35.21
CA SER A 321 -1.02 7.82 34.59
C SER A 321 -0.10 7.96 33.36
N ARG A 322 1.14 7.46 33.45
CA ARG A 322 2.09 7.46 32.32
C ARG A 322 1.74 6.42 31.27
N ALA A 323 1.24 5.25 31.69
CA ALA A 323 0.81 4.21 30.78
C ALA A 323 -0.39 4.68 29.92
N LEU A 324 -1.41 5.28 30.54
CA LEU A 324 -2.57 5.82 29.84
C LEU A 324 -2.21 7.04 28.98
N ALA A 325 -1.24 7.86 29.39
CA ALA A 325 -0.74 8.96 28.57
C ALA A 325 -0.16 8.49 27.22
N LEU A 326 0.24 7.22 27.09
CA LEU A 326 0.65 6.65 25.80
C LEU A 326 -0.49 6.65 24.79
N LEU A 327 -1.77 6.73 25.18
CA LEU A 327 -2.90 6.79 24.25
C LEU A 327 -3.08 8.18 23.61
N GLY A 328 -2.44 9.21 24.17
CA GLY A 328 -2.60 10.61 23.75
C GLY A 328 -2.31 10.87 22.27
N PRO A 329 -1.14 10.48 21.74
CA PRO A 329 -0.81 10.71 20.33
C PRO A 329 -1.83 10.12 19.35
N LEU A 330 -2.31 8.90 19.61
CA LEU A 330 -3.29 8.26 18.76
C LEU A 330 -4.67 8.90 18.89
N ALA A 331 -5.09 9.28 20.10
CA ALA A 331 -6.34 10.00 20.29
C ALA A 331 -6.34 11.35 19.55
N ALA A 332 -5.22 12.07 19.58
CA ALA A 332 -5.03 13.33 18.85
C ALA A 332 -5.09 13.12 17.33
N VAL A 333 -4.43 12.08 16.80
CA VAL A 333 -4.51 11.74 15.37
C VAL A 333 -5.92 11.33 14.97
N SER A 334 -6.59 10.48 15.74
CA SER A 334 -7.96 10.06 15.44
C SER A 334 -8.93 11.24 15.45
N LEU A 335 -8.78 12.16 16.40
CA LEU A 335 -9.54 13.40 16.44
C LEU A 335 -9.25 14.26 15.21
N TYR A 336 -7.97 14.44 14.85
CA TYR A 336 -7.57 15.20 13.69
C TYR A 336 -8.15 14.61 12.39
N VAL A 337 -8.00 13.31 12.16
CA VAL A 337 -8.54 12.62 10.99
C VAL A 337 -10.07 12.73 10.97
N GLY A 338 -10.74 12.54 12.10
CA GLY A 338 -12.19 12.72 12.22
C GLY A 338 -12.64 14.14 11.88
N LEU A 339 -11.95 15.15 12.40
CA LEU A 339 -12.21 16.56 12.09
C LEU A 339 -11.91 16.88 10.62
N PHE A 340 -10.83 16.33 10.06
CA PHE A 340 -10.48 16.47 8.66
C PHE A 340 -11.67 16.03 7.81
N TYR A 341 -12.17 14.79 7.93
CA TYR A 341 -13.33 14.35 7.16
C TYR A 341 -14.62 15.12 7.45
N ALA A 342 -14.84 15.56 8.70
CA ALA A 342 -16.05 16.28 9.08
C ALA A 342 -16.10 17.71 8.52
N LEU A 343 -14.95 18.34 8.31
CA LEU A 343 -14.84 19.70 7.79
C LEU A 343 -14.77 19.75 6.26
N GLN A 344 -14.50 18.63 5.59
CA GLN A 344 -14.48 18.60 4.13
C GLN A 344 -15.88 18.69 3.53
N PRO A 345 -16.06 19.44 2.42
CA PRO A 345 -17.34 19.52 1.75
C PRO A 345 -17.76 18.12 1.30
N ALA A 346 -18.99 17.74 1.67
CA ALA A 346 -19.56 16.49 1.23
C ALA A 346 -19.64 16.47 -0.31
N ALA A 347 -19.35 15.32 -0.90
CA ALA A 347 -19.46 15.17 -2.35
C ALA A 347 -20.90 15.44 -2.74
N TYR A 348 -21.13 16.10 -3.88
CA TYR A 348 -22.47 16.10 -4.43
C TYR A 348 -22.92 14.64 -4.63
N GLN A 349 -23.98 14.26 -3.93
CA GLN A 349 -24.62 12.96 -4.07
C GLN A 349 -26.03 13.19 -4.63
N PHE A 350 -26.46 12.32 -5.54
CA PHE A 350 -27.84 12.37 -6.01
C PHE A 350 -28.79 12.10 -4.83
N ALA A 351 -29.91 12.83 -4.74
CA ALA A 351 -30.86 12.74 -3.62
C ALA A 351 -31.42 11.34 -3.33
N SER A 352 -31.31 10.40 -4.28
CA SER A 352 -31.72 8.99 -4.11
C SER A 352 -30.63 8.09 -3.51
N ALA A 353 -29.40 8.57 -3.33
CA ALA A 353 -28.35 7.86 -2.61
C ALA A 353 -28.59 8.08 -1.11
N GLY A 354 -29.48 7.28 -0.52
CA GLY A 354 -29.80 7.40 0.90
C GLY A 354 -28.52 7.36 1.75
N HIS A 355 -28.45 8.21 2.78
CA HIS A 355 -27.47 8.10 3.85
C HIS A 355 -27.76 6.85 4.70
N THR A 356 -27.67 5.66 4.13
CA THR A 356 -27.54 4.46 4.96
C THR A 356 -26.22 4.61 5.70
N SER A 357 -26.31 4.92 6.99
CA SER A 357 -25.16 5.25 7.81
C SER A 357 -24.14 4.13 7.68
N ALA A 358 -22.90 4.46 7.30
CA ALA A 358 -21.80 3.50 7.28
C ALA A 358 -21.69 2.72 8.61
N LEU A 359 -22.15 3.33 9.71
CA LEU A 359 -22.31 2.73 11.04
C LEU A 359 -23.31 1.56 11.11
N ALA A 360 -24.46 1.64 10.42
CA ALA A 360 -25.44 0.54 10.38
C ALA A 360 -24.90 -0.68 9.61
N ALA A 361 -23.94 -0.49 8.70
CA ALA A 361 -23.24 -1.59 8.03
C ALA A 361 -22.12 -2.22 8.88
N VAL A 362 -21.67 -1.53 9.95
CA VAL A 362 -20.61 -2.02 10.86
C VAL A 362 -21.18 -2.80 12.03
N LEU A 363 -22.42 -2.53 12.44
CA LEU A 363 -23.08 -3.27 13.53
C LEU A 363 -23.79 -4.51 12.96
N PRO A 364 -23.24 -5.72 13.16
CA PRO A 364 -23.81 -6.92 12.59
C PRO A 364 -25.15 -7.24 13.27
N ALA A 365 -26.09 -7.79 12.51
CA ALA A 365 -27.32 -8.33 13.07
C ALA A 365 -26.98 -9.50 14.02
N SER A 366 -27.76 -9.70 15.08
CA SER A 366 -27.56 -10.83 16.02
C SER A 366 -27.52 -12.20 15.33
N LYS A 367 -28.22 -12.32 14.20
CA LYS A 367 -28.23 -13.51 13.33
C LYS A 367 -26.88 -13.82 12.67
N GLU A 368 -25.95 -12.85 12.61
CA GLU A 368 -24.63 -13.00 11.99
C GLU A 368 -23.55 -13.49 12.96
N LEU A 369 -23.85 -13.63 14.27
CA LEU A 369 -22.83 -13.96 15.28
C LEU A 369 -22.01 -15.21 14.95
N LYS A 370 -22.66 -16.26 14.42
CA LYS A 370 -21.97 -17.50 13.98
C LYS A 370 -20.99 -17.21 12.83
N THR A 371 -21.39 -16.40 11.86
CA THR A 371 -20.55 -15.99 10.73
C THR A 371 -19.35 -15.19 11.23
N LEU A 372 -19.57 -14.24 12.15
CA LEU A 372 -18.51 -13.45 12.75
C LEU A 372 -17.49 -14.33 13.48
N LEU A 373 -17.95 -15.26 14.32
CA LEU A 373 -17.07 -16.18 15.04
C LEU A 373 -16.25 -17.05 14.08
N ASN A 374 -16.88 -17.57 13.02
CA ASN A 374 -16.19 -18.34 11.99
C ASN A 374 -15.12 -17.52 11.26
N ILE A 375 -15.40 -16.25 10.95
CA ILE A 375 -14.41 -15.35 10.33
C ILE A 375 -13.27 -15.07 11.29
N ALA A 376 -13.55 -14.82 12.57
CA ALA A 376 -12.53 -14.54 13.58
C ALA A 376 -11.59 -15.74 13.78
N ILE A 377 -12.14 -16.91 14.11
CA ILE A 377 -11.38 -18.15 14.30
C ILE A 377 -10.66 -18.53 13.01
N GLY A 378 -11.37 -18.46 11.87
CA GLY A 378 -10.81 -18.78 10.57
C GLY A 378 -9.64 -17.86 10.19
N SER A 379 -9.70 -16.58 10.51
CA SER A 379 -8.59 -15.65 10.26
C SER A 379 -7.36 -15.99 11.08
N VAL A 380 -7.53 -16.33 12.37
CA VAL A 380 -6.43 -16.74 13.27
C VAL A 380 -5.81 -18.06 12.82
N LEU A 381 -6.63 -19.06 12.48
CA LEU A 381 -6.15 -20.36 12.02
C LEU A 381 -5.39 -20.24 10.69
N ASN A 382 -5.94 -19.50 9.71
CA ASN A 382 -5.25 -19.26 8.44
C ASN A 382 -3.92 -18.56 8.68
N TYR A 383 -3.92 -17.48 9.46
CA TYR A 383 -2.70 -16.77 9.82
C TYR A 383 -1.66 -17.71 10.47
N GLY A 384 -2.09 -18.56 11.41
CA GLY A 384 -1.23 -19.55 12.05
C GLY A 384 -0.61 -20.54 11.06
N ILE A 385 -1.40 -21.07 10.13
CA ILE A 385 -0.93 -22.00 9.08
C ILE A 385 0.12 -21.31 8.21
N TYR A 386 -0.16 -20.10 7.71
CA TYR A 386 0.74 -19.37 6.83
C TYR A 386 2.05 -18.97 7.52
N TYR A 387 2.06 -18.72 8.83
CA TYR A 387 3.28 -18.37 9.57
C TYR A 387 3.96 -19.54 10.29
N LEU A 388 3.42 -20.76 10.17
CA LEU A 388 3.95 -21.95 10.87
C LEU A 388 5.41 -22.23 10.51
N GLY A 389 5.81 -22.05 9.24
CA GLY A 389 7.18 -22.31 8.79
C GLY A 389 8.20 -21.43 9.53
N TYR A 390 7.89 -20.13 9.69
CA TYR A 390 8.74 -19.21 10.44
C TYR A 390 8.73 -19.49 11.94
N ALA A 391 7.58 -19.88 12.50
CA ALA A 391 7.50 -20.29 13.90
C ALA A 391 8.38 -21.52 14.19
N LEU A 392 8.36 -22.53 13.31
CA LEU A 392 9.22 -23.70 13.39
C LEU A 392 10.71 -23.33 13.25
N LEU A 393 11.06 -22.41 12.34
CA LEU A 393 12.42 -21.92 12.20
C LEU A 393 12.93 -21.26 13.49
N VAL A 394 12.15 -20.34 14.07
CA VAL A 394 12.49 -19.69 15.35
C VAL A 394 12.59 -20.73 16.48
N GLY A 395 11.66 -21.68 16.55
CA GLY A 395 11.66 -22.76 17.54
C GLY A 395 12.88 -23.66 17.44
N LEU A 396 13.29 -24.04 16.22
CA LEU A 396 14.48 -24.84 15.97
C LEU A 396 15.75 -24.08 16.40
N LEU A 397 15.88 -22.81 16.01
CA LEU A 397 17.02 -21.98 16.41
C LEU A 397 17.06 -21.75 17.92
N TRP A 398 15.92 -21.61 18.57
CA TRP A 398 15.80 -21.51 20.02
C TRP A 398 16.27 -22.81 20.71
N TRP A 399 15.80 -23.96 20.23
CA TRP A 399 16.18 -25.28 20.75
C TRP A 399 17.68 -25.56 20.65
N GLN A 400 18.30 -25.16 19.54
CA GLN A 400 19.75 -25.26 19.34
C GLN A 400 20.57 -24.27 20.18
N GLY A 401 19.92 -23.30 20.83
CA GLY A 401 20.60 -22.29 21.64
C GLY A 401 21.21 -22.86 22.93
N PRO A 402 22.14 -22.12 23.56
CA PRO A 402 22.72 -22.48 24.86
C PRO A 402 21.64 -22.67 25.94
N ALA A 403 21.87 -23.53 26.93
CA ALA A 403 20.88 -23.78 28.00
C ALA A 403 20.45 -22.50 28.75
N LYS A 404 21.38 -21.56 28.96
CA LYS A 404 21.11 -20.23 29.55
C LYS A 404 20.12 -19.39 28.72
N PHE A 405 20.13 -19.57 27.41
CA PHE A 405 19.20 -18.90 26.50
C PHE A 405 17.80 -19.53 26.58
N ARG A 406 17.73 -20.86 26.75
CA ARG A 406 16.45 -21.58 26.91
C ARG A 406 15.75 -21.25 28.23
N SER A 407 16.50 -20.92 29.28
CA SER A 407 15.95 -20.54 30.59
C SER A 407 15.66 -19.05 30.74
N ALA A 408 16.20 -18.20 29.86
CA ALA A 408 15.89 -16.78 29.84
C ALA A 408 14.47 -16.57 29.29
N ILE A 409 13.53 -16.25 30.19
CA ILE A 409 12.20 -15.74 29.83
C ILE A 409 12.40 -14.54 28.89
N CYS A 410 11.75 -14.58 27.73
CA CYS A 410 11.97 -13.63 26.64
C CYS A 410 11.87 -12.17 27.14
N PRO A 411 12.95 -11.36 27.08
CA PRO A 411 12.96 -9.98 27.59
C PRO A 411 11.97 -9.04 26.85
N ASN A 412 11.35 -9.55 25.78
CA ASN A 412 10.48 -8.83 24.85
C ASN A 412 8.98 -8.97 25.15
N TRP A 413 8.57 -9.19 26.40
CA TRP A 413 7.15 -9.22 26.77
C TRP A 413 6.33 -7.98 26.32
N PRO A 414 6.83 -6.74 26.40
CA PRO A 414 6.11 -5.59 25.84
C PRO A 414 5.82 -5.73 24.35
N LEU A 415 6.78 -6.25 23.57
CA LEU A 415 6.62 -6.50 22.14
C LEU A 415 5.55 -7.56 21.89
N LEU A 416 5.55 -8.65 22.66
CA LEU A 416 4.55 -9.70 22.55
C LEU A 416 3.14 -9.22 22.94
N ALA A 417 3.02 -8.46 24.03
CA ALA A 417 1.76 -7.87 24.46
C ALA A 417 1.19 -6.95 23.37
N TRP A 418 2.02 -6.07 22.81
CA TRP A 418 1.64 -5.22 21.69
C TRP A 418 1.23 -6.03 20.46
N SER A 419 2.00 -7.04 20.05
CA SER A 419 1.71 -7.82 18.84
C SER A 419 0.44 -8.66 18.98
N VAL A 420 0.21 -9.26 20.15
CA VAL A 420 -1.01 -10.05 20.43
C VAL A 420 -2.23 -9.14 20.42
N SER A 421 -2.18 -7.98 21.10
CA SER A 421 -3.29 -7.03 21.09
C SER A 421 -3.55 -6.45 19.70
N THR A 422 -2.50 -6.20 18.90
CA THR A 422 -2.64 -5.79 17.49
C THR A 422 -3.32 -6.86 16.66
N LEU A 423 -2.94 -8.13 16.82
CA LEU A 423 -3.59 -9.27 16.17
C LEU A 423 -5.07 -9.36 16.53
N LEU A 424 -5.42 -9.26 17.82
CA LEU A 424 -6.81 -9.30 18.27
C LEU A 424 -7.63 -8.15 17.68
N GLY A 425 -7.07 -6.93 17.65
CA GLY A 425 -7.72 -5.78 17.03
C GLY A 425 -7.92 -5.95 15.51
N ALA A 426 -6.91 -6.46 14.82
CA ALA A 426 -6.97 -6.76 13.39
C ALA A 426 -8.01 -7.84 13.06
N VAL A 427 -8.08 -8.91 13.86
CA VAL A 427 -9.10 -9.96 13.72
C VAL A 427 -10.50 -9.42 13.96
N LEU A 428 -10.68 -8.63 15.03
CA LEU A 428 -11.96 -8.00 15.35
C LEU A 428 -12.43 -7.12 14.19
N MET A 429 -11.56 -6.27 13.63
CA MET A 429 -11.95 -5.40 12.52
C MET A 429 -12.21 -6.14 11.22
N ARG A 430 -11.45 -7.18 10.90
CA ARG A 430 -11.78 -8.03 9.74
C ARG A 430 -13.14 -8.70 9.91
N THR A 431 -13.46 -9.08 11.14
CA THR A 431 -14.74 -9.72 11.49
C THR A 431 -15.89 -8.74 11.37
N LEU A 432 -15.78 -7.56 11.98
CA LEU A 432 -16.81 -6.51 11.88
C LEU A 432 -16.93 -5.94 10.46
N GLY A 433 -15.80 -5.86 9.75
CA GLY A 433 -15.71 -5.33 8.41
C GLY A 433 -15.91 -6.35 7.29
N HIS A 434 -16.45 -7.54 7.57
CA HIS A 434 -16.53 -8.63 6.60
C HIS A 434 -17.49 -8.39 5.41
N HIS A 435 -18.33 -7.36 5.53
CA HIS A 435 -19.18 -6.84 4.46
C HIS A 435 -18.45 -5.83 3.56
N PHE A 436 -17.28 -5.32 3.97
CA PHE A 436 -16.45 -4.45 3.13
C PHE A 436 -15.65 -5.28 2.14
N LEU A 437 -15.65 -4.86 0.86
CA LEU A 437 -14.83 -5.45 -0.20
C LEU A 437 -13.35 -5.51 0.19
N ASP A 438 -12.87 -4.45 0.83
CA ASP A 438 -11.50 -4.35 1.34
C ASP A 438 -11.38 -4.74 2.82
N GLY A 439 -12.36 -5.45 3.39
CA GLY A 439 -12.36 -5.85 4.82
C GLY A 439 -11.14 -6.69 5.21
N VAL A 440 -10.55 -7.42 4.26
CA VAL A 440 -9.31 -8.19 4.48
C VAL A 440 -8.10 -7.26 4.71
N GLN A 441 -8.13 -6.03 4.21
CA GLN A 441 -7.05 -5.06 4.39
C GLN A 441 -6.91 -4.60 5.86
N PHE A 442 -8.00 -4.56 6.64
CA PHE A 442 -7.94 -4.29 8.08
C PHE A 442 -7.07 -5.29 8.84
N PHE A 443 -6.91 -6.50 8.30
CA PHE A 443 -6.06 -7.53 8.87
C PHE A 443 -4.69 -7.56 8.19
N SER A 444 -4.69 -7.73 6.88
CA SER A 444 -3.48 -8.07 6.13
C SER A 444 -2.49 -6.91 6.04
N ASN A 445 -2.95 -5.66 5.87
CA ASN A 445 -2.08 -4.50 5.74
C ASN A 445 -1.22 -4.26 6.99
N ILE A 446 -1.70 -4.63 8.18
CA ILE A 446 -0.97 -4.46 9.44
C ILE A 446 -0.29 -5.74 9.92
N MET A 447 -0.94 -6.89 9.78
CA MET A 447 -0.41 -8.13 10.33
C MET A 447 0.83 -8.60 9.59
N VAL A 448 0.89 -8.48 8.26
CA VAL A 448 2.09 -8.89 7.51
C VAL A 448 3.34 -8.09 7.97
N PRO A 449 3.30 -6.75 8.07
CA PRO A 449 4.38 -5.98 8.68
C PRO A 449 4.70 -6.33 10.14
N VAL A 450 3.69 -6.45 11.01
CA VAL A 450 3.88 -6.75 12.45
C VAL A 450 4.53 -8.11 12.63
N SER A 451 4.04 -9.14 11.94
CA SER A 451 4.60 -10.49 11.99
C SER A 451 6.04 -10.50 11.51
N SER A 452 6.35 -9.84 10.40
CA SER A 452 7.71 -9.74 9.87
C SER A 452 8.66 -9.09 10.88
N ALA A 453 8.25 -7.98 11.49
CA ALA A 453 9.07 -7.26 12.48
C ALA A 453 9.26 -8.06 13.79
N VAL A 454 8.21 -8.73 14.27
CA VAL A 454 8.28 -9.60 15.45
C VAL A 454 9.15 -10.83 15.18
N LEU A 455 9.04 -11.44 14.00
CA LEU A 455 9.89 -12.55 13.57
C LEU A 455 11.34 -12.12 13.45
N ALA A 456 11.63 -10.96 12.86
CA ALA A 456 12.99 -10.42 12.79
C ALA A 456 13.57 -10.18 14.19
N ALA A 457 12.78 -9.63 15.12
CA ALA A 457 13.20 -9.46 16.51
C ALA A 457 13.45 -10.80 17.22
N ALA A 458 12.58 -11.79 17.03
CA ALA A 458 12.72 -13.13 17.60
C ALA A 458 13.94 -13.86 17.02
N LEU A 459 14.12 -13.85 15.70
CA LEU A 459 15.29 -14.40 15.02
C LEU A 459 16.56 -13.70 15.50
N SER A 460 16.56 -12.37 15.55
CA SER A 460 17.74 -11.64 16.00
C SER A 460 18.12 -11.97 17.44
N TYR A 461 17.13 -12.12 18.32
CA TYR A 461 17.36 -12.54 19.69
C TYR A 461 17.96 -13.96 19.75
N THR A 462 17.42 -14.91 18.98
CA THR A 462 17.98 -16.28 18.93
C THR A 462 19.38 -16.30 18.33
N LEU A 463 19.67 -15.45 17.35
CA LEU A 463 20.96 -15.40 16.67
C LEU A 463 22.04 -14.62 17.44
N ARG A 464 21.72 -14.06 18.60
CA ARG A 464 22.72 -13.46 19.49
C ARG A 464 23.78 -14.53 19.83
N GLU A 465 25.05 -14.20 19.55
CA GLU A 465 26.19 -15.09 19.79
C GLU A 465 26.06 -16.47 19.10
N ALA A 466 25.34 -16.53 17.97
CA ALA A 466 25.13 -17.77 17.24
C ALA A 466 26.40 -18.33 16.59
N SER A 467 26.52 -19.65 16.60
CA SER A 467 27.48 -20.39 15.77
C SER A 467 27.18 -20.20 14.28
N VAL A 468 28.19 -20.42 13.43
CA VAL A 468 28.04 -20.39 11.96
C VAL A 468 26.92 -21.33 11.49
N SER A 469 26.76 -22.50 12.13
CA SER A 469 25.68 -23.44 11.79
C SER A 469 24.28 -22.86 12.02
N ARG A 470 24.04 -22.17 13.14
CA ARG A 470 22.75 -21.54 13.44
C ARG A 470 22.47 -20.38 12.48
N LEU A 471 23.50 -19.62 12.11
CA LEU A 471 23.40 -18.59 11.09
C LEU A 471 23.03 -19.18 9.72
N ALA A 472 23.68 -20.28 9.32
CA ALA A 472 23.35 -20.98 8.09
C ALA A 472 21.91 -21.50 8.09
N VAL A 473 21.43 -22.08 9.20
CA VAL A 473 20.02 -22.51 9.35
C VAL A 473 19.06 -21.34 9.18
N ALA A 474 19.32 -20.18 9.79
CA ALA A 474 18.48 -19.00 9.63
C ALA A 474 18.44 -18.50 8.18
N VAL A 475 19.61 -18.37 7.54
CA VAL A 475 19.71 -17.92 6.15
C VAL A 475 19.01 -18.91 5.20
N LEU A 476 19.28 -20.21 5.33
CA LEU A 476 18.65 -21.24 4.52
C LEU A 476 17.14 -21.31 4.75
N GLY A 477 16.67 -21.15 5.99
CA GLY A 477 15.25 -21.13 6.33
C GLY A 477 14.51 -19.96 5.67
N LEU A 478 15.07 -18.74 5.78
CA LEU A 478 14.50 -17.56 5.14
C LEU A 478 14.54 -17.66 3.60
N LEU A 479 15.66 -18.11 3.03
CA LEU A 479 15.79 -18.35 1.59
C LEU A 479 14.80 -19.40 1.09
N SER A 480 14.60 -20.48 1.84
CA SER A 480 13.63 -21.54 1.49
C SER A 480 12.21 -20.97 1.48
N GLY A 481 11.84 -20.16 2.49
CA GLY A 481 10.55 -19.46 2.51
C GLY A 481 10.36 -18.55 1.30
N ALA A 482 11.38 -17.76 0.95
CA ALA A 482 11.35 -16.89 -0.22
C ALA A 482 11.18 -17.69 -1.53
N LEU A 483 11.93 -18.79 -1.69
CA LEU A 483 11.88 -19.65 -2.87
C LEU A 483 10.53 -20.35 -3.01
N ILE A 484 9.97 -20.87 -1.91
CA ILE A 484 8.65 -21.53 -1.92
C ILE A 484 7.59 -20.58 -2.46
N ASN A 485 7.58 -19.34 -2.00
CA ASN A 485 6.59 -18.37 -2.46
C ASN A 485 6.88 -17.85 -3.87
N ALA A 486 8.16 -17.75 -4.29
CA ALA A 486 8.51 -17.35 -5.64
C ALA A 486 8.17 -18.40 -6.71
N VAL A 487 8.30 -19.70 -6.39
CA VAL A 487 8.04 -20.81 -7.34
C VAL A 487 6.54 -20.96 -7.62
N THR A 488 5.67 -20.54 -6.71
CA THR A 488 4.21 -20.60 -6.91
C THR A 488 3.67 -19.54 -7.86
N ASP A 489 4.43 -18.47 -8.12
CA ASP A 489 4.09 -17.44 -9.09
C ASP A 489 4.59 -17.86 -10.48
N GLY A 490 3.71 -18.48 -11.27
CA GLY A 490 4.04 -18.94 -12.63
C GLY A 490 4.47 -17.80 -13.57
N PRO A 491 5.35 -18.05 -14.55
CA PRO A 491 5.92 -17.03 -15.42
C PRO A 491 4.96 -16.64 -16.55
N THR A 492 4.00 -15.77 -16.28
CA THR A 492 3.28 -15.02 -17.33
C THR A 492 3.11 -13.55 -16.96
N ASN A 493 4.20 -12.89 -16.54
CA ASN A 493 4.18 -11.47 -16.12
C ASN A 493 3.81 -10.48 -17.23
N THR A 494 3.78 -10.92 -18.48
CA THR A 494 3.53 -10.09 -19.64
C THR A 494 2.07 -10.17 -20.07
N ARG A 495 1.26 -9.20 -19.64
CA ARG A 495 -0.14 -9.06 -20.10
C ARG A 495 -0.22 -8.73 -21.59
N PHE A 496 0.69 -7.91 -22.11
CA PHE A 496 0.66 -7.39 -23.48
C PHE A 496 1.83 -7.91 -24.33
N SER A 497 1.65 -8.01 -25.65
CA SER A 497 2.77 -8.36 -26.55
C SER A 497 3.69 -7.16 -26.82
N ALA A 498 4.99 -7.42 -26.97
CA ALA A 498 5.97 -6.38 -27.29
C ALA A 498 5.66 -5.68 -28.63
N THR A 499 5.18 -6.44 -29.63
CA THR A 499 4.75 -5.91 -30.93
C THR A 499 3.61 -4.91 -30.78
N PHE A 500 2.57 -5.26 -30.01
CA PHE A 500 1.46 -4.35 -29.73
C PHE A 500 1.94 -3.06 -29.06
N LEU A 501 2.77 -3.16 -28.01
CA LEU A 501 3.33 -1.99 -27.32
C LEU A 501 4.16 -1.09 -28.26
N ALA A 502 4.92 -1.68 -29.18
CA ALA A 502 5.67 -0.94 -30.20
C ALA A 502 4.77 -0.21 -31.21
N GLU A 503 3.66 -0.83 -31.62
CA GLU A 503 2.70 -0.22 -32.54
C GLU A 503 1.90 0.91 -31.89
N VAL A 504 1.41 0.72 -30.65
CA VAL A 504 0.55 1.70 -29.99
C VAL A 504 1.34 2.83 -29.32
N GLY A 505 2.62 2.62 -28.97
CA GLY A 505 3.43 3.62 -28.27
C GLY A 505 3.47 4.99 -28.97
N PRO A 506 3.87 5.09 -30.25
CA PRO A 506 3.87 6.36 -30.99
C PRO A 506 2.48 6.99 -31.10
N VAL A 507 1.46 6.16 -31.26
CA VAL A 507 0.05 6.57 -31.42
C VAL A 507 -0.44 7.20 -30.13
N LEU A 508 -0.28 6.50 -29.01
CA LEU A 508 -0.68 6.99 -27.70
C LEU A 508 0.04 8.30 -27.37
N ARG A 509 1.35 8.41 -27.59
CA ARG A 509 2.08 9.67 -27.34
C ARG A 509 1.47 10.88 -28.07
N SER A 510 0.94 10.68 -29.28
CA SER A 510 0.29 11.74 -30.07
C SER A 510 -1.16 12.09 -29.64
N LEU A 511 -1.83 11.18 -28.93
CA LEU A 511 -3.21 11.36 -28.49
C LEU A 511 -3.29 12.22 -27.21
N PRO A 512 -4.45 12.83 -26.88
CA PRO A 512 -4.64 13.52 -25.61
C PRO A 512 -4.55 12.56 -24.40
N ALA A 513 -4.44 13.11 -23.19
CA ALA A 513 -4.36 12.33 -21.96
C ALA A 513 -5.70 11.70 -21.52
N ARG A 514 -6.82 12.04 -22.19
CA ARG A 514 -8.15 11.53 -21.86
C ARG A 514 -8.59 10.48 -22.87
N GLY A 515 -8.99 9.32 -22.36
CA GLY A 515 -9.53 8.21 -23.15
C GLY A 515 -10.77 7.59 -22.50
N GLY A 516 -11.42 6.71 -23.24
CA GLY A 516 -12.47 5.85 -22.72
C GLY A 516 -11.96 4.43 -22.49
N TYR A 517 -12.68 3.64 -21.70
CA TYR A 517 -12.47 2.20 -21.68
C TYR A 517 -13.79 1.42 -21.66
N LEU A 518 -13.74 0.19 -22.17
CA LEU A 518 -14.86 -0.75 -22.25
C LEU A 518 -14.45 -2.11 -21.67
N LEU A 519 -15.36 -2.68 -20.89
CA LEU A 519 -15.32 -4.02 -20.33
C LEU A 519 -16.59 -4.76 -20.76
N GLY A 520 -16.48 -6.06 -21.03
CA GLY A 520 -17.62 -6.95 -21.22
C GLY A 520 -18.22 -7.34 -19.86
N ASP A 521 -19.48 -7.79 -19.86
CA ASP A 521 -20.17 -8.22 -18.63
C ASP A 521 -19.40 -9.34 -17.90
N GLU A 522 -18.82 -10.26 -18.66
CA GLU A 522 -18.01 -11.38 -18.16
C GLU A 522 -16.66 -10.95 -17.55
N ASP A 523 -16.22 -9.72 -17.75
CA ASP A 523 -14.99 -9.22 -17.12
C ASP A 523 -15.21 -8.85 -15.65
N TYR A 524 -16.46 -8.68 -15.23
CA TYR A 524 -16.85 -8.37 -13.87
C TYR A 524 -17.15 -9.66 -13.10
N GLN A 525 -16.23 -10.06 -12.23
CA GLN A 525 -16.36 -11.29 -11.43
C GLN A 525 -16.87 -11.01 -10.00
N ASN A 526 -16.71 -9.79 -9.51
CA ASN A 526 -17.10 -9.36 -8.18
C ASN A 526 -17.34 -7.84 -8.14
N ALA A 527 -17.84 -7.33 -7.01
CA ALA A 527 -18.15 -5.91 -6.88
C ALA A 527 -16.91 -4.99 -6.92
N TYR A 528 -15.71 -5.46 -6.54
CA TYR A 528 -14.48 -4.67 -6.66
C TYR A 528 -14.18 -4.30 -8.12
N MET A 529 -14.39 -5.24 -9.05
CA MET A 529 -14.20 -5.01 -10.49
C MET A 529 -15.17 -3.98 -11.08
N THR A 530 -16.22 -3.57 -10.35
CA THR A 530 -17.12 -2.49 -10.78
C THR A 530 -16.55 -1.09 -10.56
N SER A 531 -15.44 -0.98 -9.82
CA SER A 531 -14.75 0.28 -9.56
C SER A 531 -14.13 0.85 -10.84
N SER A 532 -14.66 1.97 -11.31
CA SER A 532 -14.27 2.53 -12.60
C SER A 532 -12.86 3.12 -12.62
N ASP A 533 -12.32 3.44 -11.45
CA ASP A 533 -11.01 4.07 -11.34
C ASP A 533 -9.90 3.01 -11.18
N SER A 534 -10.14 1.97 -10.38
CA SER A 534 -9.18 0.89 -10.12
C SER A 534 -9.26 -0.24 -11.14
N TYR A 535 -10.45 -0.61 -11.63
CA TYR A 535 -10.64 -1.69 -12.60
C TYR A 535 -10.94 -1.19 -14.04
N THR A 536 -9.89 -1.10 -14.88
CA THR A 536 -9.93 -0.57 -16.26
C THR A 536 -9.28 -1.51 -17.28
N ALA A 537 -9.73 -1.45 -18.53
CA ALA A 537 -8.96 -1.92 -19.68
C ALA A 537 -7.97 -0.82 -20.12
N GLY A 538 -6.92 -1.18 -20.85
CA GLY A 538 -5.95 -0.19 -21.31
C GLY A 538 -4.88 0.19 -20.28
N THR A 539 -4.53 -0.70 -19.37
CA THR A 539 -3.47 -0.42 -18.37
C THR A 539 -2.11 -0.11 -19.03
N TYR A 540 -1.86 -0.59 -20.25
CA TYR A 540 -0.68 -0.26 -21.07
C TYR A 540 -0.52 1.24 -21.36
N VAL A 541 -1.57 2.06 -21.26
CA VAL A 541 -1.48 3.51 -21.48
C VAL A 541 -0.49 4.15 -20.51
N SER A 542 -0.39 3.62 -19.28
CA SER A 542 0.56 4.08 -18.26
C SER A 542 2.03 3.95 -18.67
N ASN A 543 2.36 3.05 -19.61
CA ASN A 543 3.72 2.89 -20.11
C ASN A 543 4.19 4.10 -20.92
N PHE A 544 3.26 4.90 -21.44
CA PHE A 544 3.52 5.93 -22.44
C PHE A 544 3.06 7.33 -22.03
N LYS A 545 2.20 7.45 -21.02
CA LYS A 545 1.62 8.71 -20.59
C LYS A 545 1.59 8.85 -19.08
N ASN A 546 1.92 10.06 -18.64
CA ASN A 546 1.54 10.59 -17.33
C ASN A 546 0.16 11.21 -17.37
N ASP A 547 -0.41 11.42 -16.18
CA ASP A 547 -1.55 12.31 -15.98
C ASP A 547 -2.75 11.98 -16.87
N TYR A 548 -2.95 10.70 -17.16
CA TYR A 548 -4.00 10.22 -18.04
C TYR A 548 -5.22 9.75 -17.25
N THR A 549 -6.39 9.86 -17.87
CA THR A 549 -7.66 9.39 -17.31
C THR A 549 -8.39 8.53 -18.31
N LEU A 550 -8.88 7.38 -17.85
CA LEU A 550 -9.77 6.53 -18.62
C LEU A 550 -11.16 6.59 -18.01
N VAL A 551 -12.13 7.05 -18.80
CA VAL A 551 -13.52 7.14 -18.39
C VAL A 551 -14.25 5.86 -18.79
N SER A 552 -14.99 5.26 -17.86
CA SER A 552 -15.76 4.06 -18.16
C SER A 552 -16.87 4.36 -19.15
N LEU A 553 -16.92 3.59 -20.25
CA LEU A 553 -18.01 3.60 -21.22
C LEU A 553 -18.90 2.35 -21.10
N SER A 554 -18.62 1.48 -20.12
CA SER A 554 -19.38 0.26 -19.88
C SER A 554 -20.67 0.56 -19.11
N SER A 555 -21.82 0.19 -19.67
CA SER A 555 -23.08 0.18 -18.93
C SER A 555 -23.23 -1.14 -18.17
N LEU A 556 -22.94 -1.15 -16.87
CA LEU A 556 -23.47 -2.20 -16.00
C LEU A 556 -24.98 -1.98 -15.85
N VAL A 557 -25.81 -2.99 -16.08
CA VAL A 557 -27.27 -2.90 -15.84
C VAL A 557 -27.51 -2.98 -14.32
N PRO A 558 -28.22 -2.02 -13.68
CA PRO A 558 -28.36 -1.98 -12.22
C PRO A 558 -29.23 -3.08 -11.63
N ASP A 559 -30.24 -3.52 -12.39
CA ASP A 559 -31.33 -4.32 -11.84
C ASP A 559 -30.90 -5.76 -11.50
N SER A 560 -29.72 -6.17 -11.95
CA SER A 560 -29.11 -7.45 -11.58
C SER A 560 -28.16 -7.38 -10.38
N LEU A 561 -27.78 -6.21 -9.84
CA LEU A 561 -26.75 -6.17 -8.78
C LEU A 561 -27.18 -6.86 -7.47
N ASN A 562 -28.47 -6.90 -7.18
CA ASN A 562 -29.01 -7.55 -5.98
C ASN A 562 -29.32 -9.04 -6.20
N THR A 563 -29.50 -9.46 -7.45
CA THR A 563 -29.96 -10.82 -7.82
C THR A 563 -28.86 -11.66 -8.45
N ASP A 564 -27.82 -11.03 -8.99
CA ASP A 564 -26.66 -11.68 -9.58
C ASP A 564 -25.75 -12.25 -8.46
N PRO A 565 -25.51 -13.56 -8.44
CA PRO A 565 -24.66 -14.20 -7.43
C PRO A 565 -23.25 -13.59 -7.31
N ARG A 566 -22.74 -12.95 -8.37
CA ARG A 566 -21.43 -12.27 -8.39
C ARG A 566 -21.39 -11.06 -7.45
N TYR A 567 -22.51 -10.38 -7.25
CA TYR A 567 -22.60 -9.12 -6.51
C TYR A 567 -23.52 -9.21 -5.29
N ALA A 568 -24.42 -10.20 -5.22
CA ALA A 568 -25.48 -10.26 -4.21
C ALA A 568 -24.97 -10.05 -2.78
N ARG A 569 -23.81 -10.63 -2.43
CA ARG A 569 -23.16 -10.47 -1.13
C ARG A 569 -22.77 -9.02 -0.82
N ASP A 570 -22.25 -8.31 -1.82
CA ASP A 570 -21.67 -6.96 -1.69
C ASP A 570 -22.50 -5.91 -2.43
N SER A 571 -23.79 -6.19 -2.63
CA SER A 571 -24.68 -5.47 -3.55
C SER A 571 -24.81 -3.99 -3.21
N ALA A 572 -24.87 -3.65 -1.92
CA ALA A 572 -24.86 -2.27 -1.45
C ALA A 572 -23.57 -1.52 -1.85
N GLN A 573 -22.41 -2.17 -1.78
CA GLN A 573 -21.14 -1.58 -2.20
C GLN A 573 -21.02 -1.51 -3.71
N ALA A 574 -21.46 -2.53 -4.43
CA ALA A 574 -21.54 -2.51 -5.89
C ALA A 574 -22.38 -1.31 -6.37
N ALA A 575 -23.51 -1.04 -5.72
CA ALA A 575 -24.36 0.10 -6.02
C ALA A 575 -23.66 1.44 -5.74
N LEU A 576 -22.97 1.57 -4.59
CA LEU A 576 -22.21 2.77 -4.23
C LEU A 576 -21.06 3.03 -5.22
N ILE A 577 -20.29 2.00 -5.56
CA ILE A 577 -19.17 2.08 -6.50
C ILE A 577 -19.68 2.47 -7.88
N LYS A 578 -20.76 1.85 -8.35
CA LYS A 578 -21.38 2.20 -9.63
C LYS A 578 -21.88 3.65 -9.64
N GLY A 579 -22.41 4.15 -8.53
CA GLY A 579 -22.80 5.55 -8.38
C GLY A 579 -21.64 6.54 -8.61
N ARG A 580 -20.39 6.07 -8.50
CA ARG A 580 -19.19 6.87 -8.79
C ARG A 580 -18.80 6.88 -10.27
N SER A 581 -19.37 6.02 -11.11
CA SER A 581 -19.08 5.99 -12.55
C SER A 581 -19.55 7.27 -13.25
N THR A 582 -18.67 7.90 -14.01
CA THR A 582 -18.97 9.09 -14.84
C THR A 582 -20.12 8.83 -15.82
N LEU A 583 -20.20 7.65 -16.42
CA LEU A 583 -21.28 7.29 -17.33
C LEU A 583 -22.63 7.22 -16.61
N PHE A 584 -22.65 6.62 -15.42
CA PHE A 584 -23.84 6.56 -14.58
C PHE A 584 -24.30 7.98 -14.18
N ARG A 585 -23.36 8.83 -13.76
CA ARG A 585 -23.64 10.24 -13.41
C ARG A 585 -24.21 11.02 -14.59
N LEU A 586 -23.64 10.87 -15.79
CA LEU A 586 -24.17 11.51 -16.99
C LEU A 586 -25.59 11.06 -17.30
N ALA A 587 -25.84 9.75 -17.30
CA ALA A 587 -27.16 9.19 -17.58
C ALA A 587 -28.20 9.68 -16.54
N LYS A 588 -27.81 9.75 -15.26
CA LYS A 588 -28.67 10.24 -14.18
C LYS A 588 -28.98 11.72 -14.30
N LEU A 589 -27.99 12.56 -14.59
CA LEU A 589 -28.18 13.99 -14.84
C LEU A 589 -29.15 14.23 -16.01
N ARG A 590 -29.00 13.48 -17.10
CA ARG A 590 -29.88 13.54 -18.28
C ARG A 590 -31.30 13.08 -17.97
N GLN A 591 -31.45 12.04 -17.15
CA GLN A 591 -32.75 11.61 -16.65
C GLN A 591 -33.43 12.71 -15.82
N MET A 592 -32.68 13.41 -14.95
CA MET A 592 -33.19 14.50 -14.12
C MET A 592 -33.64 15.71 -14.94
N THR A 593 -33.02 15.97 -16.10
CA THR A 593 -33.45 17.02 -17.05
C THR A 593 -34.55 16.58 -18.01
N GLY A 594 -35.21 15.44 -17.78
CA GLY A 594 -36.27 14.93 -18.65
C GLY A 594 -35.81 14.42 -20.02
N GLN A 595 -34.50 14.14 -20.18
CA GLN A 595 -33.89 13.67 -21.43
C GLN A 595 -33.16 12.33 -21.23
N PRO A 596 -33.86 11.25 -20.82
CA PRO A 596 -33.21 9.97 -20.57
C PRO A 596 -32.49 9.47 -21.82
N LEU A 597 -31.24 9.01 -21.65
CA LEU A 597 -30.44 8.42 -22.72
C LEU A 597 -30.43 6.90 -22.58
N SER A 598 -30.50 6.18 -23.69
CA SER A 598 -30.13 4.75 -23.70
C SER A 598 -28.65 4.60 -23.33
N ALA A 599 -28.24 3.42 -22.88
CA ALA A 599 -26.84 3.15 -22.52
C ALA A 599 -25.84 3.53 -23.65
N ASP A 600 -26.13 3.10 -24.87
CA ASP A 600 -25.31 3.40 -26.05
C ASP A 600 -25.29 4.90 -26.41
N SER A 601 -26.41 5.59 -26.18
CA SER A 601 -26.51 7.04 -26.40
C SER A 601 -25.77 7.82 -25.32
N ALA A 602 -25.79 7.34 -24.07
CA ALA A 602 -25.04 7.92 -22.97
C ALA A 602 -23.54 7.76 -23.18
N ALA A 603 -23.08 6.60 -23.66
CA ALA A 603 -21.68 6.38 -23.99
C ALA A 603 -21.20 7.31 -25.12
N LEU A 604 -21.99 7.45 -26.19
CA LEU A 604 -21.72 8.39 -27.28
C LEU A 604 -21.68 9.84 -26.77
N ALA A 605 -22.68 10.26 -25.99
CA ALA A 605 -22.72 11.59 -25.41
C ALA A 605 -21.50 11.87 -24.50
N LEU A 606 -21.05 10.88 -23.75
CA LEU A 606 -19.86 10.99 -22.91
C LEU A 606 -18.58 11.11 -23.74
N VAL A 607 -18.43 10.33 -24.81
CA VAL A 607 -17.31 10.42 -25.76
C VAL A 607 -17.19 11.84 -26.31
N HIS A 608 -18.30 12.44 -26.76
CA HIS A 608 -18.31 13.82 -27.23
C HIS A 608 -18.02 14.85 -26.13
N ARG A 609 -18.65 14.71 -24.97
CA ARG A 609 -18.50 15.65 -23.85
C ARG A 609 -17.08 15.67 -23.29
N ALA A 610 -16.51 14.49 -23.07
CA ALA A 610 -15.16 14.37 -22.52
C ALA A 610 -14.07 14.56 -23.58
N GLY A 611 -14.45 14.73 -24.85
CA GLY A 611 -13.52 14.92 -25.96
C GLY A 611 -12.59 13.72 -26.16
N LEU A 612 -13.11 12.50 -25.97
CA LEU A 612 -12.30 11.28 -26.03
C LEU A 612 -11.80 11.05 -27.46
N GLN A 613 -10.52 10.74 -27.61
CA GLN A 613 -9.91 10.44 -28.91
C GLN A 613 -9.44 9.00 -29.05
N PHE A 614 -9.59 8.21 -27.99
CA PHE A 614 -9.32 6.77 -28.04
C PHE A 614 -10.16 6.02 -27.00
N ILE A 615 -10.37 4.73 -27.26
CA ILE A 615 -11.08 3.80 -26.38
C ILE A 615 -10.24 2.53 -26.24
N CYS A 616 -9.96 2.12 -25.00
CA CYS A 616 -9.34 0.83 -24.70
C CYS A 616 -10.43 -0.20 -24.36
N ALA A 617 -10.54 -1.28 -25.12
CA ALA A 617 -11.53 -2.32 -24.89
C ALA A 617 -10.87 -3.63 -24.45
N SER A 618 -11.48 -4.30 -23.47
CA SER A 618 -11.10 -5.66 -23.10
C SER A 618 -11.34 -6.63 -24.25
N ARG A 619 -10.76 -7.84 -24.15
CA ARG A 619 -10.99 -8.92 -25.12
C ARG A 619 -12.46 -9.29 -25.29
N ARG A 620 -13.25 -9.19 -24.22
CA ARG A 620 -14.67 -9.58 -24.17
C ARG A 620 -15.62 -8.43 -24.46
N ALA A 621 -15.14 -7.19 -24.39
CA ALA A 621 -15.93 -6.01 -24.69
C ALA A 621 -16.28 -5.90 -26.19
N ARG A 622 -17.52 -5.54 -26.47
CA ARG A 622 -17.97 -5.19 -27.82
C ARG A 622 -18.11 -3.68 -27.91
N LEU A 623 -17.59 -3.08 -28.98
CA LEU A 623 -17.79 -1.66 -29.25
C LEU A 623 -19.27 -1.41 -29.62
N PRO A 624 -19.98 -0.54 -28.88
CA PRO A 624 -21.36 -0.16 -29.19
C PRO A 624 -21.52 0.28 -30.64
N ALA A 625 -22.65 -0.06 -31.26
CA ALA A 625 -22.90 0.27 -32.67
C ALA A 625 -22.83 1.78 -32.93
N THR A 626 -23.24 2.59 -31.95
CA THR A 626 -23.18 4.07 -31.97
C THR A 626 -21.76 4.63 -31.99
N LEU A 627 -20.75 3.88 -31.48
CA LEU A 627 -19.35 4.33 -31.43
C LEU A 627 -18.53 3.85 -32.63
N ARG A 628 -18.96 2.81 -33.36
CA ARG A 628 -18.23 2.27 -34.52
C ARG A 628 -17.92 3.30 -35.60
N PRO A 629 -18.85 4.22 -35.99
CA PRO A 629 -18.56 5.24 -36.99
C PRO A 629 -17.47 6.23 -36.58
N LEU A 630 -17.16 6.33 -35.27
CA LEU A 630 -16.12 7.22 -34.77
C LEU A 630 -14.72 6.61 -34.89
N VAL A 631 -14.59 5.31 -35.13
CA VAL A 631 -13.30 4.62 -35.16
C VAL A 631 -12.56 4.90 -36.46
N ARG A 632 -11.40 5.56 -36.33
CA ARG A 632 -10.46 5.80 -37.43
C ARG A 632 -9.50 4.64 -37.63
N ARG A 633 -8.99 4.06 -36.54
CA ARG A 633 -8.01 2.97 -36.57
C ARG A 633 -8.17 2.07 -35.35
N GLN A 634 -7.79 0.80 -35.50
CA GLN A 634 -7.80 -0.18 -34.43
C GLN A 634 -6.45 -0.91 -34.34
N TYR A 635 -6.06 -1.28 -33.13
CA TYR A 635 -4.89 -2.10 -32.83
C TYR A 635 -5.31 -3.18 -31.85
N ARG A 636 -5.05 -4.44 -32.17
CA ARG A 636 -5.42 -5.56 -31.30
C ARG A 636 -4.17 -6.25 -30.82
N ASP A 637 -4.07 -6.42 -29.51
CA ASP A 637 -2.98 -7.19 -28.93
C ASP A 637 -3.21 -8.68 -29.16
N ALA A 638 -2.21 -9.38 -29.69
CA ALA A 638 -2.29 -10.81 -29.94
C ALA A 638 -2.35 -11.63 -28.64
N ARG A 639 -1.81 -11.09 -27.54
CA ARG A 639 -1.66 -11.79 -26.26
C ARG A 639 -2.87 -11.62 -25.34
N SER A 640 -3.15 -10.39 -24.91
CA SER A 640 -4.30 -10.08 -24.05
C SER A 640 -5.63 -10.14 -24.81
N GLY A 641 -5.61 -9.88 -26.13
CA GLY A 641 -6.81 -9.66 -26.93
C GLY A 641 -7.46 -8.29 -26.72
N GLU A 642 -6.86 -7.41 -25.92
CA GLU A 642 -7.32 -6.02 -25.76
C GLU A 642 -7.17 -5.25 -27.08
N VAL A 643 -8.03 -4.24 -27.25
CA VAL A 643 -8.09 -3.43 -28.47
C VAL A 643 -7.96 -1.95 -28.12
N LEU A 644 -7.09 -1.23 -28.82
CA LEU A 644 -7.05 0.23 -28.85
C LEU A 644 -7.83 0.70 -30.08
N TYR A 645 -8.94 1.41 -29.86
CA TYR A 645 -9.64 2.15 -30.91
C TYR A 645 -9.20 3.61 -30.89
N VAL A 646 -8.67 4.11 -32.00
CA VAL A 646 -8.38 5.54 -32.20
C VAL A 646 -9.58 6.18 -32.88
N LEU A 647 -10.08 7.26 -32.33
CA LEU A 647 -11.27 7.94 -32.82
C LEU A 647 -10.92 9.11 -33.75
N HIS A 648 -11.87 9.51 -34.59
CA HIS A 648 -11.78 10.79 -35.30
C HIS A 648 -11.79 11.95 -34.29
N PRO A 649 -11.05 13.05 -34.55
CA PRO A 649 -11.11 14.24 -33.72
C PRO A 649 -12.54 14.76 -33.62
N LEU A 650 -13.06 14.88 -32.40
CA LEU A 650 -14.41 15.37 -32.15
C LEU A 650 -14.34 16.84 -31.76
N LYS A 651 -15.29 17.65 -32.25
CA LYS A 651 -15.53 18.99 -31.68
C LYS A 651 -16.13 18.80 -30.28
N PRO A 652 -15.53 19.35 -29.21
CA PRO A 652 -16.09 19.28 -27.87
C PRO A 652 -17.49 19.90 -27.85
N THR A 653 -18.43 19.27 -27.17
CA THR A 653 -19.74 19.87 -26.89
C THR A 653 -19.66 20.77 -25.65
N ALA A 654 -20.44 21.85 -25.62
CA ALA A 654 -20.45 22.78 -24.50
C ALA A 654 -20.77 22.08 -23.16
N PRO A 655 -20.17 22.50 -22.04
CA PRO A 655 -20.47 21.92 -20.72
C PRO A 655 -21.95 22.12 -20.38
N LEU A 656 -22.60 21.06 -19.87
CA LEU A 656 -23.94 21.18 -19.25
C LEU A 656 -23.75 22.02 -17.99
N GLN A 657 -24.34 23.21 -17.96
CA GLN A 657 -24.52 23.97 -16.71
C GLN A 657 -25.59 23.24 -15.91
N VAL A 658 -25.19 22.61 -14.82
CA VAL A 658 -26.13 22.14 -13.80
C VAL A 658 -26.44 23.37 -12.97
N GLN A 659 -27.67 23.88 -13.11
CA GLN A 659 -28.19 24.94 -12.24
C GLN A 659 -28.52 24.38 -10.86
#